data_AF-A0AAU7XXT5-F1
#
_entry.id   AF-A0AAU7XXT5-F1
#
_cell.length_a   1.000
_cell.length_b   1.000
_cell.length_c   1.000
_cell.angle_alpha   90.00
_cell.angle_beta   90.00
_cell.angle_gamma   90.00
#
_symmetry.space_group_name_H-M   'P 1'
#
loop_
_entity.id
_entity.type
_entity.pdbx_description
1 polymer ?
#
loop_
_entity_poly.entity_id
_entity_poly.type
_entity_poly.pdbx_seq_one_letter_code
_entity_poly.pdbx_strand_id
1 'polypeptide(L)'
;MHMNESAPVTQFNEAHPLGSTVLQFERMSPEQFEQFCWWLIRKDHQLQGCQLLGKTGNRSQHGIDLFAFQRARPDDLVVFECKCWRSFTGPALLKAVDTFLEGPWAHVAKRFVIIIANRGVGNLNEDWVEARRRLRERGIEGELWTALHLTEKLQTAPDVLAKFFGEISLSQFASQWMRRVGFQELILRALEDSRPESSLLAREYLRQEGEDQSALVTRHISKIAGFIRRPYVEINALFPCGGQYQYPGSALISIKLPDTSGVEVSLSQKWLLENFLGSSDAPWTTQCRPFFKGQFEKQQIVELGNSRFSLPSEALEELIRAADELSEQYIAALHRQESDWQAENFPFVSWLGTRVVLCKLDSWVWSATLRFANAHDVRNGSSPWHIFHEAHNRLMPCKAGGYRGFLWGAEIEDLCYENEVAILWDPSFFIKRTDEIGQWSCEEAFNWLTKELLPAALSWTLTKNYGGLQSWIHPIASRQSAREYARCWEEAGPYTDVRSVPLLDGDNHLQIGLVETVQRLQAFYHGGGYGCERAFFDMAECKELHLAMAALLKGGRGYLGYMMSKLGIDEPCSSHEQLAECIRSYVAGSEVSNDLYVLENVMRAMLEALVDDDSWLDSASRKQVFSALKPFMAYYDQQCLIERHTRYI
;
A
#
# COMPACT_ATOMS: atom_id res chain seq x y z
N MET A 1 -12.06 -19.96 -56.62
CA MET A 1 -11.29 -21.22 -56.79
C MET A 1 -9.95 -20.99 -56.12
N HIS A 2 -9.68 -21.83 -55.12
CA HIS A 2 -8.69 -21.77 -54.05
C HIS A 2 -7.31 -21.17 -54.36
N MET A 3 -6.80 -20.31 -53.47
CA MET A 3 -5.41 -20.41 -53.05
C MET A 3 -5.40 -21.05 -51.66
N ASN A 4 -4.66 -22.14 -51.56
CA ASN A 4 -4.45 -22.96 -50.38
C ASN A 4 -3.90 -22.10 -49.24
N GLU A 5 -4.37 -22.29 -48.00
CA GLU A 5 -3.75 -21.73 -46.77
C GLU A 5 -2.30 -22.21 -46.55
N SER A 6 -1.80 -23.06 -47.46
CA SER A 6 -0.57 -23.84 -47.39
C SER A 6 0.34 -23.62 -48.62
N ALA A 7 0.60 -22.37 -49.00
CA ALA A 7 1.82 -22.10 -49.76
C ALA A 7 3.02 -22.40 -48.84
N PRO A 8 4.04 -23.19 -49.26
CA PRO A 8 5.19 -23.45 -48.43
C PRO A 8 5.95 -22.14 -48.18
N VAL A 9 5.85 -21.63 -46.96
CA VAL A 9 6.63 -20.48 -46.50
C VAL A 9 8.05 -20.97 -46.27
N THR A 10 9.00 -20.52 -47.08
CA THR A 10 10.42 -20.79 -46.84
C THR A 10 10.87 -19.87 -45.70
N GLN A 11 11.33 -20.43 -44.58
CA GLN A 11 11.88 -19.61 -43.49
C GLN A 11 13.14 -18.90 -43.96
N PHE A 12 13.25 -17.62 -43.62
CA PHE A 12 14.49 -16.88 -43.82
C PHE A 12 15.51 -17.30 -42.74
N ASN A 13 16.47 -18.16 -43.11
CA ASN A 13 17.41 -18.81 -42.19
C ASN A 13 18.81 -18.14 -42.10
N GLU A 14 18.98 -16.93 -42.62
CA GLU A 14 20.26 -16.21 -42.51
C GLU A 14 20.31 -15.34 -41.25
N ALA A 15 21.41 -15.42 -40.51
CA ALA A 15 21.62 -14.63 -39.29
C ALA A 15 21.54 -13.13 -39.58
N HIS A 16 20.68 -12.42 -38.84
CA HIS A 16 20.69 -10.95 -38.85
C HIS A 16 22.04 -10.43 -38.34
N PRO A 17 22.64 -9.43 -39.00
CA PRO A 17 23.88 -8.81 -38.51
C PRO A 17 23.68 -8.28 -37.09
N LEU A 18 24.60 -8.64 -36.18
CA LEU A 18 24.64 -8.12 -34.81
C LEU A 18 24.56 -6.58 -34.82
N GLY A 19 23.53 -6.01 -34.19
CA GLY A 19 23.34 -4.56 -34.04
C GLY A 19 22.36 -3.89 -35.02
N SER A 20 21.68 -4.63 -35.92
CA SER A 20 20.63 -4.05 -36.78
C SER A 20 19.29 -3.94 -36.06
N THR A 21 18.70 -2.73 -35.99
CA THR A 21 17.38 -2.46 -35.39
C THR A 21 16.20 -2.49 -36.38
N VAL A 22 16.44 -2.88 -37.63
CA VAL A 22 15.43 -3.00 -38.69
C VAL A 22 15.56 -4.36 -39.37
N LEU A 23 14.42 -5.03 -39.60
CA LEU A 23 14.40 -6.32 -40.32
C LEU A 23 14.69 -6.11 -41.81
N GLN A 24 15.36 -7.09 -42.43
CA GLN A 24 15.85 -7.02 -43.81
C GLN A 24 14.85 -7.65 -44.78
N PHE A 25 13.75 -6.95 -45.05
CA PHE A 25 12.69 -7.42 -45.93
C PHE A 25 13.13 -7.54 -47.40
N GLU A 26 14.13 -6.76 -47.83
CA GLU A 26 14.66 -6.75 -49.20
C GLU A 26 15.33 -8.07 -49.62
N ARG A 27 15.49 -9.00 -48.68
CA ARG A 27 16.02 -10.35 -48.91
C ARG A 27 14.93 -11.40 -49.16
N MET A 28 13.66 -11.07 -48.93
CA MET A 28 12.53 -11.94 -49.27
C MET A 28 12.31 -12.00 -50.79
N SER A 29 11.76 -13.10 -51.30
CA SER A 29 11.20 -13.08 -52.66
C SER A 29 9.97 -12.16 -52.73
N PRO A 30 9.62 -11.59 -53.90
CA PRO A 30 8.40 -10.79 -54.04
C PRO A 30 7.14 -11.53 -53.55
N GLU A 31 6.99 -12.80 -53.89
CA GLU A 31 5.85 -13.63 -53.48
C GLU A 31 5.83 -13.86 -51.96
N GLN A 32 7.00 -14.06 -51.35
CA GLN A 32 7.12 -14.21 -49.91
C GLN A 32 6.82 -12.89 -49.17
N PHE A 33 7.21 -11.76 -49.75
CA PHE A 33 6.97 -10.44 -49.19
C PHE A 33 5.48 -10.05 -49.25
N GLU A 34 4.78 -10.38 -50.35
CA GLU A 34 3.33 -10.23 -50.47
C GLU A 34 2.59 -11.08 -49.41
N GLN A 35 3.02 -12.34 -49.23
CA GLN A 35 2.48 -13.21 -48.19
C GLN A 35 2.75 -12.67 -46.78
N PHE A 36 3.95 -12.14 -46.54
CA PHE A 36 4.30 -11.50 -45.28
C PHE A 36 3.37 -10.31 -44.99
N CYS A 37 3.19 -9.41 -45.96
CA CYS A 37 2.33 -8.24 -45.82
C CYS A 37 0.88 -8.64 -45.56
N TRP A 38 0.38 -9.68 -46.23
CA TRP A 38 -0.95 -10.22 -45.98
C TRP A 38 -1.11 -10.74 -44.54
N TRP A 39 -0.16 -11.53 -44.04
CA TRP A 39 -0.19 -12.02 -42.66
C TRP A 39 -0.15 -10.87 -41.64
N LEU A 40 0.65 -9.83 -41.90
CA LEU A 40 0.72 -8.66 -41.03
C LEU A 40 -0.58 -7.85 -41.03
N ILE A 41 -1.14 -7.56 -42.21
CA ILE A 41 -2.37 -6.77 -42.35
C ILE A 41 -3.57 -7.47 -41.71
N ARG A 42 -3.62 -8.81 -41.74
CA ARG A 42 -4.65 -9.59 -41.05
C ARG A 42 -4.66 -9.42 -39.52
N LYS A 43 -3.56 -8.94 -38.93
CA LYS A 43 -3.47 -8.62 -37.50
C LYS A 43 -3.95 -7.21 -37.17
N ASP A 44 -4.19 -6.37 -38.17
CA ASP A 44 -4.72 -5.03 -37.97
C ASP A 44 -6.21 -5.10 -37.62
N HIS A 45 -6.55 -4.72 -36.38
CA HIS A 45 -7.91 -4.76 -35.84
C HIS A 45 -8.86 -3.75 -36.51
N GLN A 46 -8.32 -2.77 -37.24
CA GLN A 46 -9.11 -1.79 -38.00
C GLN A 46 -9.54 -2.30 -39.37
N LEU A 47 -9.00 -3.44 -39.82
CA LEU A 47 -9.26 -4.01 -41.14
C LEU A 47 -9.99 -5.35 -41.03
N GLN A 48 -10.77 -5.67 -42.05
CA GLN A 48 -11.46 -6.96 -42.17
C GLN A 48 -11.49 -7.44 -43.63
N GLY A 49 -11.74 -8.73 -43.83
CA GLY A 49 -11.86 -9.31 -45.17
C GLY A 49 -10.59 -9.23 -46.02
N CYS A 50 -9.40 -9.22 -45.39
CA CYS A 50 -8.13 -9.08 -46.09
C CYS A 50 -7.86 -10.26 -47.03
N GLN A 51 -7.61 -9.97 -48.32
CA GLN A 51 -7.32 -10.97 -49.34
C GLN A 51 -6.05 -10.64 -50.14
N LEU A 52 -5.33 -11.69 -50.52
CA LEU A 52 -4.19 -11.66 -51.43
C LEU A 52 -4.67 -11.92 -52.87
N LEU A 53 -4.32 -11.03 -53.79
CA LEU A 53 -4.60 -11.18 -55.22
C LEU A 53 -3.48 -11.99 -55.87
N GLY A 54 -3.70 -13.29 -56.06
CA GLY A 54 -2.68 -14.17 -56.65
C GLY A 54 -2.45 -13.96 -58.15
N LYS A 55 -1.28 -14.39 -58.66
CA LYS A 55 -0.87 -14.34 -60.08
C LYS A 55 -1.55 -15.39 -60.99
N THR A 56 -2.62 -16.05 -60.57
CA THR A 56 -3.23 -17.15 -61.34
C THR A 56 -4.28 -16.64 -62.35
N GLY A 57 -3.87 -16.58 -63.61
CA GLY A 57 -4.72 -16.33 -64.78
C GLY A 57 -4.40 -15.02 -65.49
N ASN A 58 -4.72 -14.94 -66.78
CA ASN A 58 -4.46 -13.82 -67.71
C ASN A 58 -5.14 -12.47 -67.36
N ARG A 59 -5.50 -12.22 -66.10
CA ARG A 59 -6.14 -10.99 -65.64
C ARG A 59 -5.10 -10.08 -65.00
N SER A 60 -5.00 -8.85 -65.53
CA SER A 60 -4.14 -7.80 -64.97
C SER A 60 -4.55 -7.50 -63.52
N GLN A 61 -3.57 -7.42 -62.62
CA GLN A 61 -3.77 -7.04 -61.21
C GLN A 61 -3.92 -5.51 -61.04
N HIS A 62 -3.77 -4.74 -62.12
CA HIS A 62 -4.03 -3.29 -62.17
C HIS A 62 -3.36 -2.47 -61.05
N GLY A 63 -2.17 -2.89 -60.61
CA GLY A 63 -1.36 -2.15 -59.61
C GLY A 63 -1.81 -2.31 -58.16
N ILE A 64 -2.45 -3.45 -57.81
CA ILE A 64 -2.69 -3.83 -56.42
C ILE A 64 -2.36 -5.33 -56.18
N ASP A 65 -1.85 -5.63 -55.00
CA ASP A 65 -1.50 -6.99 -54.56
C ASP A 65 -2.45 -7.50 -53.45
N LEU A 66 -2.95 -6.61 -52.59
CA LEU A 66 -3.87 -6.95 -51.49
C LEU A 66 -5.04 -5.98 -51.44
N PHE A 67 -6.15 -6.42 -50.84
CA PHE A 67 -7.22 -5.53 -50.43
C PHE A 67 -7.82 -5.94 -49.07
N ALA A 68 -8.42 -4.97 -48.39
CA ALA A 68 -9.18 -5.14 -47.16
C ALA A 68 -10.27 -4.07 -47.05
N PHE A 69 -11.17 -4.21 -46.10
CA PHE A 69 -12.21 -3.22 -45.78
C PHE A 69 -11.98 -2.64 -44.40
N GLN A 70 -12.29 -1.35 -44.20
CA GLN A 70 -12.28 -0.78 -42.86
C GLN A 70 -13.39 -1.42 -42.00
N ARG A 71 -13.05 -1.85 -40.78
CA ARG A 71 -14.01 -2.47 -39.87
C ARG A 71 -15.08 -1.49 -39.38
N ALA A 72 -14.70 -0.23 -39.13
CA ALA A 72 -15.64 0.82 -38.71
C ALA A 72 -16.55 1.31 -39.85
N ARG A 73 -16.13 1.12 -41.10
CA ARG A 73 -16.86 1.48 -42.33
C ARG A 73 -16.67 0.38 -43.37
N PRO A 74 -17.48 -0.68 -43.32
CA PRO A 74 -17.29 -1.88 -44.15
C PRO A 74 -17.27 -1.64 -45.66
N ASP A 75 -17.82 -0.51 -46.13
CA ASP A 75 -17.81 -0.12 -47.55
C ASP A 75 -16.53 0.61 -47.98
N ASP A 76 -15.68 1.03 -47.04
CA ASP A 76 -14.43 1.73 -47.33
C ASP A 76 -13.33 0.71 -47.67
N LEU A 77 -13.08 0.55 -48.97
CA LEU A 77 -12.04 -0.32 -49.51
C LEU A 77 -10.64 0.29 -49.34
N VAL A 78 -9.72 -0.49 -48.79
CA VAL A 78 -8.29 -0.21 -48.69
C VAL A 78 -7.53 -1.18 -49.58
N VAL A 79 -6.70 -0.68 -50.48
CA VAL A 79 -5.89 -1.50 -51.38
C VAL A 79 -4.40 -1.27 -51.13
N PHE A 80 -3.61 -2.34 -51.31
CA PHE A 80 -2.18 -2.35 -51.01
C PHE A 80 -1.39 -2.85 -52.22
N GLU A 81 -0.26 -2.20 -52.49
CA GLU A 81 0.73 -2.62 -53.49
C GLU A 81 2.05 -2.91 -52.78
N CYS A 82 2.60 -4.11 -52.97
CA CYS A 82 3.81 -4.60 -52.31
C CYS A 82 5.00 -4.61 -53.28
N LYS A 83 6.09 -3.94 -52.92
CA LYS A 83 7.33 -3.87 -53.73
C LYS A 83 8.54 -4.32 -52.93
N CYS A 84 8.98 -5.55 -53.21
CA CYS A 84 10.19 -6.14 -52.62
C CYS A 84 11.42 -5.89 -53.52
N TRP A 85 11.89 -4.65 -53.60
CA TRP A 85 13.05 -4.29 -54.44
C TRP A 85 14.24 -3.84 -53.58
N ARG A 86 15.45 -4.30 -53.93
CA ARG A 86 16.69 -3.89 -53.23
C ARG A 86 16.95 -2.39 -53.32
N SER A 87 16.52 -1.74 -54.41
CA SER A 87 16.63 -0.29 -54.63
C SER A 87 15.39 0.23 -55.34
N PHE A 88 14.37 0.62 -54.59
CA PHE A 88 13.16 1.24 -55.14
C PHE A 88 13.41 2.73 -55.45
N THR A 89 12.94 3.20 -56.60
CA THR A 89 13.27 4.54 -57.13
C THR A 89 12.03 5.41 -57.27
N GLY A 90 12.21 6.73 -57.27
CA GLY A 90 11.15 7.72 -57.45
C GLY A 90 10.28 7.49 -58.70
N PRO A 91 10.90 7.28 -59.88
CA PRO A 91 10.16 6.92 -61.09
C PRO A 91 9.35 5.63 -60.96
N ALA A 92 9.85 4.63 -60.23
CA ALA A 92 9.10 3.39 -59.99
C ALA A 92 7.90 3.60 -59.05
N LEU A 93 8.04 4.48 -58.06
CA LEU A 93 6.97 4.89 -57.17
C LEU A 93 5.84 5.59 -57.95
N LEU A 94 6.19 6.60 -58.74
CA LEU A 94 5.21 7.33 -59.56
C LEU A 94 4.52 6.41 -60.55
N LYS A 95 5.28 5.50 -61.18
CA LYS A 95 4.73 4.50 -62.09
C LYS A 95 3.74 3.56 -61.41
N ALA A 96 4.01 3.12 -60.17
CA ALA A 96 3.09 2.28 -59.41
C ALA A 96 1.76 3.00 -59.12
N VAL A 97 1.84 4.28 -58.73
CA VAL A 97 0.66 5.14 -58.50
C VAL A 97 -0.12 5.35 -59.79
N ASP A 98 0.55 5.67 -60.89
CA ASP A 98 -0.10 5.87 -62.18
C ASP A 98 -0.80 4.59 -62.66
N THR A 99 -0.15 3.42 -62.46
CA THR A 99 -0.71 2.10 -62.80
C THR A 99 -1.98 1.81 -62.01
N PHE A 100 -1.98 2.14 -60.71
CA PHE A 100 -3.16 2.02 -59.85
C PHE A 100 -4.29 2.99 -60.28
N LEU A 101 -3.96 4.25 -60.56
CA LEU A 101 -4.91 5.29 -60.96
C LEU A 101 -5.57 5.04 -62.32
N GLU A 102 -4.85 4.38 -63.24
CA GLU A 102 -5.38 3.90 -64.52
C GLU A 102 -6.24 2.63 -64.36
N GLY A 103 -6.14 1.95 -63.21
CA GLY A 103 -6.84 0.72 -62.90
C GLY A 103 -8.29 0.92 -62.40
N PRO A 104 -9.15 -0.12 -62.49
CA PRO A 104 -10.54 -0.03 -62.04
C PRO A 104 -10.67 0.17 -60.53
N TRP A 105 -9.65 -0.20 -59.74
CA TRP A 105 -9.65 -0.10 -58.29
C TRP A 105 -9.63 1.34 -57.78
N ALA A 106 -9.06 2.28 -58.55
CA ALA A 106 -9.02 3.69 -58.18
C ALA A 106 -10.41 4.35 -58.11
N HIS A 107 -11.43 3.76 -58.73
CA HIS A 107 -12.81 4.26 -58.66
C HIS A 107 -13.51 3.91 -57.35
N VAL A 108 -13.05 2.87 -56.65
CA VAL A 108 -13.74 2.30 -55.48
C VAL A 108 -12.92 2.39 -54.19
N ALA A 109 -11.59 2.42 -54.30
CA ALA A 109 -10.72 2.52 -53.15
C ALA A 109 -10.80 3.90 -52.49
N LYS A 110 -10.86 3.93 -51.16
CA LYS A 110 -10.72 5.15 -50.36
C LYS A 110 -9.29 5.42 -49.94
N ARG A 111 -8.48 4.36 -49.85
CA ARG A 111 -7.09 4.44 -49.45
C ARG A 111 -6.22 3.50 -50.28
N PHE A 112 -5.05 3.98 -50.66
CA PHE A 112 -4.02 3.24 -51.37
C PHE A 112 -2.72 3.27 -50.58
N VAL A 113 -2.20 2.08 -50.25
CA VAL A 113 -1.00 1.92 -49.43
C VAL A 113 0.06 1.23 -50.26
N ILE A 114 1.20 1.88 -50.45
CA ILE A 114 2.36 1.27 -51.09
C ILE A 114 3.29 0.76 -49.99
N ILE A 115 3.63 -0.52 -50.03
CA ILE A 115 4.52 -1.16 -49.07
C ILE A 115 5.82 -1.49 -49.77
N ILE A 116 6.93 -0.89 -49.33
CA ILE A 116 8.27 -1.13 -49.88
C ILE A 116 9.17 -1.84 -48.88
N ALA A 117 9.98 -2.78 -49.38
CA ALA A 117 10.96 -3.49 -48.55
C ALA A 117 12.19 -2.64 -48.19
N ASN A 118 12.35 -1.45 -48.78
CA ASN A 118 13.47 -0.56 -48.49
C ASN A 118 13.39 0.02 -47.08
N ARG A 119 14.57 0.23 -46.45
CA ARG A 119 14.71 0.69 -45.06
C ARG A 119 13.86 1.91 -44.72
N GLY A 120 13.84 2.92 -45.58
CA GLY A 120 13.10 4.17 -45.36
C GLY A 120 12.87 4.89 -46.68
N VAL A 121 12.29 6.09 -46.60
CA VAL A 121 11.89 6.88 -47.79
C VAL A 121 13.10 7.43 -48.54
N GLY A 122 14.24 7.68 -47.88
CA GLY A 122 15.49 8.09 -48.55
C GLY A 122 15.30 9.28 -49.51
N ASN A 123 15.68 9.10 -50.78
CA ASN A 123 15.52 10.11 -51.83
C ASN A 123 14.11 10.15 -52.46
N LEU A 124 13.14 9.36 -51.98
CA LEU A 124 11.78 9.26 -52.53
C LEU A 124 10.84 10.36 -52.02
N ASN A 125 11.31 11.30 -51.19
CA ASN A 125 10.44 12.25 -50.51
C ASN A 125 9.66 13.14 -51.48
N GLU A 126 10.33 13.70 -52.49
CA GLU A 126 9.69 14.59 -53.48
C GLU A 126 8.70 13.81 -54.37
N ASP A 127 9.12 12.62 -54.82
CA ASP A 127 8.26 11.72 -55.61
C ASP A 127 7.03 11.25 -54.82
N TRP A 128 7.18 11.00 -53.52
CA TRP A 128 6.07 10.62 -52.65
C TRP A 128 5.09 11.77 -52.43
N VAL A 129 5.58 13.00 -52.28
CA VAL A 129 4.71 14.20 -52.21
C VAL A 129 3.89 14.33 -53.49
N GLU A 130 4.53 14.16 -54.64
CA GLU A 130 3.86 14.20 -55.94
C GLU A 130 2.85 13.05 -56.12
N ALA A 131 3.21 11.82 -55.76
CA ALA A 131 2.30 10.67 -55.75
C ALA A 131 1.07 10.91 -54.88
N ARG A 132 1.26 11.42 -53.66
CA ARG A 132 0.17 11.72 -52.73
C ARG A 132 -0.74 12.83 -53.25
N ARG A 133 -0.19 13.81 -53.97
CA ARG A 133 -0.97 14.85 -54.67
C ARG A 133 -1.89 14.20 -55.71
N ARG A 134 -1.36 13.33 -56.58
CA ARG A 134 -2.14 12.64 -57.62
C ARG A 134 -3.27 11.76 -57.05
N LEU A 135 -3.00 11.03 -55.97
CA LEU A 135 -4.01 10.22 -55.29
C LEU A 135 -5.13 11.09 -54.69
N ARG A 136 -4.75 12.20 -54.05
CA ARG A 136 -5.70 13.13 -53.43
C ARG A 136 -6.62 13.81 -54.44
N GLU A 137 -6.13 14.11 -55.64
CA GLU A 137 -6.95 14.66 -56.73
C GLU A 137 -8.09 13.71 -57.15
N ARG A 138 -7.95 12.42 -56.86
CA ARG A 138 -8.99 11.40 -57.07
C ARG A 138 -9.80 11.06 -55.80
N GLY A 139 -9.58 11.80 -54.71
CA GLY A 139 -10.24 11.56 -53.41
C GLY A 139 -9.72 10.33 -52.67
N ILE A 140 -8.51 9.85 -53.01
CA ILE A 140 -7.89 8.66 -52.43
C ILE A 140 -6.81 9.10 -51.44
N GLU A 141 -6.82 8.53 -50.25
CA GLU A 141 -5.76 8.72 -49.27
C GLU A 141 -4.54 7.84 -49.61
N GLY A 142 -3.36 8.44 -49.73
CA GLY A 142 -2.11 7.72 -50.03
C GLY A 142 -1.22 7.52 -48.80
N GLU A 143 -0.75 6.30 -48.57
CA GLU A 143 0.25 5.94 -47.55
C GLU A 143 1.45 5.19 -48.14
N LEU A 144 2.64 5.40 -47.55
CA LEU A 144 3.88 4.69 -47.93
C LEU A 144 4.48 4.00 -46.70
N TRP A 145 4.45 2.68 -46.69
CA TRP A 145 5.05 1.86 -45.65
C TRP A 145 6.43 1.39 -46.10
N THR A 146 7.40 1.48 -45.20
CA THR A 146 8.80 1.10 -45.43
C THR A 146 9.17 -0.03 -44.49
N ALA A 147 10.35 -0.63 -44.64
CA ALA A 147 10.83 -1.64 -43.71
C ALA A 147 10.87 -1.14 -42.25
N LEU A 148 11.09 0.14 -41.99
CA LEU A 148 10.94 0.73 -40.64
C LEU A 148 9.50 0.59 -40.13
N HIS A 149 8.52 1.04 -40.91
CA HIS A 149 7.10 0.93 -40.56
C HIS A 149 6.64 -0.53 -40.38
N LEU A 150 7.12 -1.44 -41.23
CA LEU A 150 6.83 -2.87 -41.12
C LEU A 150 7.45 -3.48 -39.85
N THR A 151 8.67 -3.08 -39.51
CA THR A 151 9.36 -3.49 -38.29
C THR A 151 8.61 -3.02 -37.03
N GLU A 152 8.13 -1.78 -37.01
CA GLU A 152 7.31 -1.25 -35.92
C GLU A 152 5.98 -2.00 -35.79
N LYS A 153 5.28 -2.21 -36.90
CA LYS A 153 4.01 -2.96 -36.92
C LYS A 153 4.16 -4.42 -36.48
N LEU A 154 5.34 -5.03 -36.67
CA LEU A 154 5.61 -6.38 -36.20
C LEU A 154 5.77 -6.49 -34.68
N GLN A 155 5.99 -5.39 -33.95
CA GLN A 155 6.11 -5.42 -32.50
C GLN A 155 4.85 -5.99 -31.83
N THR A 156 3.69 -5.81 -32.45
CA THR A 156 2.40 -6.33 -31.96
C THR A 156 1.97 -7.64 -32.64
N ALA A 157 2.82 -8.23 -33.50
CA ALA A 157 2.50 -9.44 -34.29
C ALA A 157 3.64 -10.49 -34.23
N PRO A 158 3.97 -11.01 -33.03
CA PRO A 158 5.11 -11.91 -32.83
C PRO A 158 4.97 -13.27 -33.54
N ASP A 159 3.75 -13.74 -33.79
CA ASP A 159 3.49 -14.97 -34.55
C ASP A 159 3.83 -14.80 -36.05
N VAL A 160 3.56 -13.62 -36.61
CA VAL A 160 3.97 -13.26 -37.98
C VAL A 160 5.49 -13.16 -38.05
N LEU A 161 6.13 -12.52 -37.06
CA LEU A 161 7.59 -12.45 -36.99
C LEU A 161 8.23 -13.85 -36.96
N ALA A 162 7.74 -14.74 -36.10
CA ALA A 162 8.24 -16.12 -35.99
C ALA A 162 8.10 -16.90 -37.31
N LYS A 163 6.97 -16.72 -38.00
CA LYS A 163 6.64 -17.44 -39.24
C LYS A 163 7.60 -17.13 -40.38
N PHE A 164 8.04 -15.88 -40.51
CA PHE A 164 8.82 -15.42 -41.67
C PHE A 164 10.33 -15.27 -41.37
N PHE A 165 10.74 -15.03 -40.12
CA PHE A 165 12.13 -14.72 -39.76
C PHE A 165 12.80 -15.72 -38.78
N GLY A 166 12.08 -16.75 -38.32
CA GLY A 166 12.62 -17.85 -37.50
C GLY A 166 12.91 -17.49 -36.01
N GLU A 167 13.41 -18.46 -35.25
CA GLU A 167 13.60 -18.38 -33.78
C GLU A 167 14.68 -17.38 -33.33
N ILE A 168 15.79 -17.27 -34.07
CA ILE A 168 16.91 -16.39 -33.71
C ILE A 168 16.47 -14.92 -33.76
N SER A 169 15.74 -14.54 -34.81
CA SER A 169 15.16 -13.20 -34.96
C SER A 169 14.13 -12.89 -33.89
N LEU A 170 13.35 -13.89 -33.45
CA LEU A 170 12.42 -13.73 -32.32
C LEU A 170 13.13 -13.36 -31.03
N SER A 171 14.26 -14.01 -30.73
CA SER A 171 15.05 -13.74 -29.51
C SER A 171 15.70 -12.35 -29.50
N GLN A 172 16.07 -11.83 -30.67
CA GLN A 172 16.70 -10.51 -30.82
C GLN A 172 15.68 -9.36 -30.94
N PHE A 173 14.57 -9.58 -31.64
CA PHE A 173 13.60 -8.53 -31.99
C PHE A 173 12.36 -8.52 -31.11
N ALA A 174 11.87 -9.68 -30.69
CA ALA A 174 10.67 -9.85 -29.88
C ALA A 174 11.04 -10.33 -28.49
N SER A 175 12.00 -9.65 -27.86
CA SER A 175 12.45 -9.91 -26.49
C SER A 175 11.31 -10.48 -25.67
N GLN A 176 11.51 -11.64 -25.04
CA GLN A 176 10.46 -12.38 -24.32
C GLN A 176 9.60 -11.48 -23.39
N TRP A 177 10.19 -10.37 -22.96
CA TRP A 177 9.56 -9.20 -22.35
C TRP A 177 8.37 -8.59 -23.13
N MET A 178 8.48 -8.27 -24.43
CA MET A 178 7.39 -7.66 -25.22
C MET A 178 6.21 -8.62 -25.44
N ARG A 179 6.47 -9.92 -25.62
CA ARG A 179 5.41 -10.95 -25.68
C ARG A 179 4.67 -11.07 -24.35
N ARG A 180 5.36 -10.91 -23.21
CA ARG A 180 4.75 -10.90 -21.88
C ARG A 180 3.98 -9.61 -21.62
N VAL A 181 4.64 -8.45 -21.71
CA VAL A 181 4.04 -7.15 -21.36
C VAL A 181 2.85 -6.80 -22.27
N GLY A 182 2.96 -7.02 -23.60
CA GLY A 182 1.86 -6.71 -24.52
C GLY A 182 0.65 -7.64 -24.34
N PHE A 183 0.88 -8.92 -24.06
CA PHE A 183 -0.20 -9.88 -23.82
C PHE A 183 -0.84 -9.69 -22.44
N GLN A 184 -0.05 -9.43 -21.41
CA GLN A 184 -0.52 -9.12 -20.05
C GLN A 184 -1.40 -7.88 -20.05
N GLU A 185 -0.95 -6.80 -20.69
CA GLU A 185 -1.75 -5.57 -20.80
C GLU A 185 -3.05 -5.80 -21.59
N LEU A 186 -3.03 -6.64 -22.62
CA LEU A 186 -4.25 -7.03 -23.34
C LEU A 186 -5.20 -7.84 -22.46
N ILE A 187 -4.70 -8.76 -21.64
CA ILE A 187 -5.52 -9.51 -20.67
C ILE A 187 -6.12 -8.55 -19.64
N LEU A 188 -5.32 -7.67 -19.03
CA LEU A 188 -5.80 -6.70 -18.04
C LEU A 188 -6.89 -5.80 -18.63
N ARG A 189 -6.71 -5.32 -19.86
CA ARG A 189 -7.75 -4.56 -20.57
C ARG A 189 -8.99 -5.38 -20.88
N ALA A 190 -8.82 -6.66 -21.22
CA ALA A 190 -9.94 -7.55 -21.50
C ALA A 190 -10.78 -7.84 -20.24
N LEU A 191 -10.17 -7.86 -19.04
CA LEU A 191 -10.89 -8.01 -17.77
C LEU A 191 -11.85 -6.84 -17.50
N GLU A 192 -11.46 -5.64 -17.89
CA GLU A 192 -12.25 -4.40 -17.75
C GLU A 192 -13.19 -4.16 -18.94
N ASP A 193 -13.13 -4.98 -19.99
CA ASP A 193 -13.94 -4.79 -21.19
C ASP A 193 -15.44 -4.99 -20.89
N SER A 194 -16.24 -4.00 -21.30
CA SER A 194 -17.69 -4.00 -21.08
C SER A 194 -18.43 -5.10 -21.85
N ARG A 195 -17.80 -5.71 -22.87
CA ARG A 195 -18.36 -6.84 -23.61
C ARG A 195 -18.19 -8.13 -22.81
N PRO A 196 -19.29 -8.83 -22.43
CA PRO A 196 -19.21 -10.02 -21.58
C PRO A 196 -18.35 -11.14 -22.15
N GLU A 197 -18.38 -11.34 -23.47
CA GLU A 197 -17.56 -12.36 -24.15
C GLU A 197 -16.05 -12.15 -23.96
N SER A 198 -15.58 -10.89 -23.95
CA SER A 198 -14.16 -10.55 -23.82
C SER A 198 -13.69 -10.73 -22.38
N SER A 199 -14.46 -10.22 -21.41
CA SER A 199 -14.15 -10.36 -20.00
C SER A 199 -14.31 -11.79 -19.49
N LEU A 200 -15.28 -12.56 -19.99
CA LEU A 200 -15.42 -13.98 -19.68
C LEU A 200 -14.23 -14.82 -20.17
N LEU A 201 -13.78 -14.61 -21.41
CA LEU A 201 -12.62 -15.31 -21.96
C LEU A 201 -11.34 -14.97 -21.18
N ALA A 202 -11.15 -13.70 -20.79
CA ALA A 202 -10.02 -13.30 -19.96
C ALA A 202 -10.06 -13.98 -18.58
N ARG A 203 -11.24 -14.02 -17.94
CA ARG A 203 -11.42 -14.72 -16.65
C ARG A 203 -11.21 -16.23 -16.77
N GLU A 204 -11.69 -16.84 -17.85
CA GLU A 204 -11.49 -18.27 -18.11
C GLU A 204 -10.02 -18.58 -18.34
N TYR A 205 -9.30 -17.75 -19.08
CA TYR A 205 -7.85 -17.85 -19.25
C TYR A 205 -7.12 -17.82 -17.90
N LEU A 206 -7.45 -16.86 -17.02
CA LEU A 206 -6.87 -16.77 -15.68
C LEU A 206 -7.18 -17.99 -14.79
N ARG A 207 -8.29 -18.69 -15.02
CA ARG A 207 -8.65 -19.93 -14.29
C ARG A 207 -7.99 -21.18 -14.84
N GLN A 208 -7.79 -21.24 -16.17
CA GLN A 208 -7.27 -22.44 -16.85
C GLN A 208 -5.74 -22.56 -16.75
N GLU A 209 -5.01 -21.45 -16.71
CA GLU A 209 -3.56 -21.50 -16.54
C GLU A 209 -3.18 -21.51 -15.05
N GLY A 210 -2.65 -22.65 -14.60
CA GLY A 210 -1.80 -22.73 -13.41
C GLY A 210 -0.39 -22.14 -13.62
N GLU A 211 -0.22 -21.24 -14.60
CA GLU A 211 1.02 -20.49 -14.79
C GLU A 211 1.15 -19.38 -13.74
N ASP A 212 2.40 -18.98 -13.52
CA ASP A 212 2.80 -17.97 -12.55
C ASP A 212 2.17 -16.59 -12.87
N GLN A 213 1.01 -16.32 -12.26
CA GLN A 213 0.31 -15.03 -12.33
C GLN A 213 1.14 -13.87 -11.78
N SER A 214 2.33 -14.11 -11.19
CA SER A 214 3.27 -13.05 -10.80
C SER A 214 3.58 -12.08 -11.93
N ALA A 215 3.52 -12.56 -13.18
CA ALA A 215 3.82 -11.76 -14.35
C ALA A 215 2.74 -10.70 -14.63
N LEU A 216 1.51 -10.86 -14.13
CA LEU A 216 0.41 -9.87 -14.19
C LEU A 216 0.44 -8.88 -13.01
N VAL A 217 1.33 -9.09 -12.04
CA VAL A 217 1.45 -8.25 -10.86
C VAL A 217 2.54 -7.20 -11.09
N THR A 218 2.17 -5.92 -11.01
CA THR A 218 3.14 -4.82 -10.99
C THR A 218 3.22 -4.26 -9.58
N ARG A 219 4.46 -4.11 -9.08
CA ARG A 219 4.71 -3.52 -7.76
C ARG A 219 5.83 -2.49 -7.82
N HIS A 220 5.57 -1.32 -7.25
CA HIS A 220 6.57 -0.28 -7.03
C HIS A 220 6.42 0.25 -5.61
N ILE A 221 7.35 -0.12 -4.74
CA ILE A 221 7.32 0.29 -3.34
C ILE A 221 8.55 1.14 -3.07
N SER A 222 8.33 2.33 -2.54
CA SER A 222 9.35 3.28 -2.14
C SER A 222 9.20 3.62 -0.66
N LYS A 223 10.07 4.50 -0.14
CA LYS A 223 9.98 4.94 1.26
C LYS A 223 8.72 5.73 1.59
N ILE A 224 8.10 6.39 0.60
CA ILE A 224 7.03 7.37 0.79
C ILE A 224 5.72 6.99 0.09
N ALA A 225 5.75 5.98 -0.78
CA ALA A 225 4.61 5.58 -1.58
C ALA A 225 4.72 4.11 -2.01
N GLY A 226 3.58 3.46 -2.19
CA GLY A 226 3.46 2.11 -2.72
C GLY A 226 2.46 2.05 -3.88
N PHE A 227 2.78 1.28 -4.90
CA PHE A 227 1.89 0.94 -6.00
C PHE A 227 1.83 -0.57 -6.13
N ILE A 228 0.62 -1.12 -6.11
CA ILE A 228 0.35 -2.54 -6.30
C ILE A 228 -0.75 -2.64 -7.35
N ARG A 229 -0.49 -3.32 -8.47
CA ARG A 229 -1.49 -3.66 -9.47
C ARG A 229 -1.53 -5.18 -9.65
N ARG A 230 -2.73 -5.72 -9.50
CA ARG A 230 -3.12 -7.12 -9.70
C ARG A 230 -4.26 -7.15 -10.74
N PRO A 231 -4.60 -8.32 -11.31
CA PRO A 231 -5.69 -8.45 -12.29
C PRO A 231 -6.99 -7.72 -11.94
N TYR A 232 -7.45 -7.80 -10.69
CA TYR A 232 -8.72 -7.22 -10.25
C TYR A 232 -8.58 -5.99 -9.34
N VAL A 233 -7.38 -5.65 -8.89
CA VAL A 233 -7.17 -4.62 -7.85
C VAL A 233 -5.95 -3.78 -8.18
N GLU A 234 -6.10 -2.46 -8.03
CA GLU A 234 -4.99 -1.51 -8.07
C GLU A 234 -5.01 -0.63 -6.81
N ILE A 235 -3.86 -0.47 -6.18
CA ILE A 235 -3.68 0.35 -4.99
C ILE A 235 -2.53 1.32 -5.23
N ASN A 236 -2.81 2.61 -5.09
CA ASN A 236 -1.82 3.68 -5.00
C ASN A 236 -1.83 4.24 -3.58
N ALA A 237 -0.82 3.92 -2.77
CA ALA A 237 -0.70 4.37 -1.39
C ALA A 237 0.37 5.45 -1.24
N LEU A 238 0.07 6.47 -0.44
CA LEU A 238 1.05 7.40 0.12
C LEU A 238 1.27 7.02 1.58
N PHE A 239 2.52 6.75 1.93
CA PHE A 239 2.87 6.34 3.28
C PHE A 239 3.00 7.53 4.23
N PRO A 240 2.70 7.34 5.52
CA PRO A 240 2.99 8.34 6.53
C PRO A 240 4.48 8.65 6.58
N CYS A 241 4.82 9.93 6.75
CA CYS A 241 6.22 10.36 6.83
C CYS A 241 6.40 11.64 7.66
N GLY A 242 7.50 11.69 8.41
CA GLY A 242 7.81 12.77 9.35
C GLY A 242 8.88 13.78 8.89
N GLY A 243 9.50 13.56 7.73
CA GLY A 243 10.58 14.41 7.24
C GLY A 243 10.11 15.72 6.60
N GLN A 244 10.82 16.14 5.53
CA GLN A 244 10.54 17.37 4.77
C GLN A 244 9.12 17.42 4.18
N TYR A 245 8.51 16.26 3.94
CA TYR A 245 7.14 16.12 3.44
C TYR A 245 6.34 15.45 4.55
N GLN A 246 5.60 16.24 5.33
CA GLN A 246 4.73 15.71 6.38
C GLN A 246 3.41 15.28 5.74
N TYR A 247 3.10 14.00 5.84
CA TYR A 247 1.88 13.46 5.29
C TYR A 247 1.31 12.40 6.23
N PRO A 248 0.01 12.46 6.59
CA PRO A 248 -0.63 11.53 7.52
C PRO A 248 -1.00 10.20 6.87
N GLY A 249 -0.52 9.88 5.66
CA GLY A 249 -0.83 8.64 4.96
C GLY A 249 -2.23 8.56 4.30
N SER A 250 -2.33 7.88 3.16
CA SER A 250 -3.59 7.64 2.44
C SER A 250 -3.43 6.55 1.37
N ALA A 251 -4.53 6.09 0.79
CA ALA A 251 -4.49 5.25 -0.40
C ALA A 251 -5.67 5.51 -1.32
N LEU A 252 -5.45 5.20 -2.59
CA LEU A 252 -6.45 5.14 -3.65
C LEU A 252 -6.57 3.68 -4.08
N ILE A 253 -7.75 3.09 -3.93
CA ILE A 253 -8.03 1.71 -4.33
C ILE A 253 -9.01 1.71 -5.50
N SER A 254 -8.68 0.97 -6.55
CA SER A 254 -9.52 0.76 -7.72
C SER A 254 -9.76 -0.73 -7.92
N ILE A 255 -11.03 -1.10 -8.13
CA ILE A 255 -11.43 -2.45 -8.50
C ILE A 255 -11.54 -2.51 -10.03
N LYS A 256 -10.85 -3.44 -10.66
CA LYS A 256 -10.74 -3.59 -12.12
C LYS A 256 -11.73 -4.64 -12.64
N LEU A 257 -13.02 -4.33 -12.51
CA LEU A 257 -14.13 -5.09 -13.10
C LEU A 257 -14.88 -4.22 -14.12
N PRO A 258 -15.61 -4.80 -15.09
CA PRO A 258 -16.31 -4.03 -16.12
C PRO A 258 -17.32 -3.01 -15.57
N ASP A 259 -17.96 -3.31 -14.43
CA ASP A 259 -18.95 -2.47 -13.77
C ASP A 259 -18.35 -1.43 -12.80
N THR A 260 -17.07 -1.56 -12.47
CA THR A 260 -16.32 -0.64 -11.59
C THR A 260 -15.22 0.11 -12.33
N SER A 261 -15.12 -0.05 -13.65
CA SER A 261 -14.08 0.61 -14.46
C SER A 261 -14.17 2.13 -14.30
N GLY A 262 -13.03 2.76 -14.02
CA GLY A 262 -12.93 4.20 -13.75
C GLY A 262 -13.33 4.62 -12.33
N VAL A 263 -13.73 3.70 -11.45
CA VAL A 263 -13.98 4.00 -10.03
C VAL A 263 -12.69 3.87 -9.23
N GLU A 264 -12.39 4.92 -8.46
CA GLU A 264 -11.28 4.97 -7.52
C GLU A 264 -11.78 5.49 -6.17
N VAL A 265 -11.46 4.79 -5.08
CA VAL A 265 -11.87 5.13 -3.72
C VAL A 265 -10.67 5.66 -2.96
N SER A 266 -10.73 6.92 -2.53
CA SER A 266 -9.72 7.52 -1.66
C SER A 266 -10.01 7.20 -0.20
N LEU A 267 -8.99 6.73 0.51
CA LEU A 267 -9.07 6.24 1.88
C LEU A 267 -8.03 6.97 2.75
N SER A 268 -8.45 7.43 3.93
CA SER A 268 -7.56 8.05 4.91
C SER A 268 -6.72 6.99 5.64
N GLN A 269 -5.61 7.41 6.27
CA GLN A 269 -4.84 6.54 7.16
C GLN A 269 -5.70 5.90 8.25
N LYS A 270 -6.57 6.68 8.90
CA LYS A 270 -7.46 6.16 9.94
C LYS A 270 -8.28 4.98 9.41
N TRP A 271 -8.95 5.17 8.27
CA TRP A 271 -9.78 4.12 7.69
C TRP A 271 -8.94 2.90 7.30
N LEU A 272 -7.77 3.11 6.68
CA LEU A 272 -6.87 2.04 6.28
C LEU A 272 -6.42 1.19 7.47
N LEU A 273 -5.96 1.81 8.55
CA LEU A 273 -5.46 1.12 9.73
C LEU A 273 -6.59 0.44 10.53
N GLU A 274 -7.77 1.05 10.61
CA GLU A 274 -8.92 0.48 11.33
C GLU A 274 -9.59 -0.67 10.57
N ASN A 275 -9.59 -0.64 9.23
CA ASN A 275 -10.41 -1.55 8.43
C ASN A 275 -9.62 -2.47 7.52
N PHE A 276 -8.52 -2.01 6.92
CA PHE A 276 -7.89 -2.65 5.75
C PHE A 276 -6.53 -3.30 6.05
N LEU A 277 -5.71 -2.65 6.87
CA LEU A 277 -4.31 -3.01 7.11
C LEU A 277 -4.11 -3.64 8.49
N GLY A 278 -3.06 -4.44 8.66
CA GLY A 278 -2.64 -4.98 9.95
C GLY A 278 -3.30 -6.31 10.34
N SER A 279 -3.93 -7.00 9.40
CA SER A 279 -4.50 -8.33 9.62
C SER A 279 -3.87 -9.36 8.67
N SER A 280 -2.56 -9.24 8.44
CA SER A 280 -1.80 -10.14 7.56
C SER A 280 -2.01 -11.60 7.96
N ASP A 281 -2.23 -12.46 6.97
CA ASP A 281 -2.48 -13.90 7.14
C ASP A 281 -3.78 -14.28 7.90
N ALA A 282 -4.54 -13.30 8.40
CA ALA A 282 -5.82 -13.55 9.04
C ALA A 282 -6.90 -13.97 8.00
N PRO A 283 -7.86 -14.84 8.39
CA PRO A 283 -8.94 -15.24 7.52
C PRO A 283 -9.83 -14.05 7.13
N TRP A 284 -10.57 -14.19 6.05
CA TRP A 284 -11.47 -13.14 5.54
C TRP A 284 -12.85 -13.18 6.20
N THR A 285 -12.87 -13.17 7.53
CA THR A 285 -14.11 -12.99 8.30
C THR A 285 -14.42 -11.50 8.45
N THR A 286 -15.69 -11.17 8.69
CA THR A 286 -16.13 -9.79 8.99
C THR A 286 -15.46 -9.23 10.24
N GLN A 287 -15.02 -10.11 11.14
CA GLN A 287 -14.31 -9.78 12.36
C GLN A 287 -12.86 -9.38 12.09
N CYS A 288 -12.07 -10.22 11.43
CA CYS A 288 -10.65 -9.96 11.20
C CYS A 288 -10.43 -8.89 10.13
N ARG A 289 -11.33 -8.79 9.14
CA ARG A 289 -11.23 -7.87 8.01
C ARG A 289 -12.51 -7.04 7.89
N PRO A 290 -12.64 -5.92 8.63
CA PRO A 290 -13.87 -5.11 8.68
C PRO A 290 -14.38 -4.58 7.33
N PHE A 291 -13.50 -4.44 6.33
CA PHE A 291 -13.91 -4.08 4.96
C PHE A 291 -14.73 -5.19 4.27
N PHE A 292 -14.66 -6.44 4.72
CA PHE A 292 -15.51 -7.52 4.23
C PHE A 292 -16.83 -7.55 5.03
N LYS A 293 -17.97 -7.59 4.33
CA LYS A 293 -19.32 -7.52 4.92
C LYS A 293 -20.13 -8.81 4.77
N GLY A 294 -19.51 -9.88 4.28
CA GLY A 294 -20.16 -11.17 4.08
C GLY A 294 -20.44 -11.47 2.61
N GLN A 295 -21.24 -12.51 2.38
CA GLN A 295 -21.55 -13.01 1.05
C GLN A 295 -23.04 -12.79 0.74
N PHE A 296 -23.33 -12.37 -0.50
CA PHE A 296 -24.68 -12.34 -1.04
C PHE A 296 -24.71 -13.13 -2.34
N GLU A 297 -25.54 -14.17 -2.40
CA GLU A 297 -25.55 -15.16 -3.48
C GLU A 297 -24.15 -15.77 -3.73
N LYS A 298 -23.54 -15.49 -4.88
CA LYS A 298 -22.18 -15.95 -5.25
C LYS A 298 -21.15 -14.81 -5.24
N GLN A 299 -21.52 -13.64 -4.72
CA GLN A 299 -20.67 -12.45 -4.68
C GLN A 299 -20.27 -12.13 -3.24
N GLN A 300 -19.03 -11.69 -3.07
CA GLN A 300 -18.45 -11.21 -1.84
C GLN A 300 -18.73 -9.71 -1.71
N ILE A 301 -19.31 -9.29 -0.59
CA ILE A 301 -19.63 -7.89 -0.35
C ILE A 301 -18.47 -7.25 0.40
N VAL A 302 -17.87 -6.23 -0.20
CA VAL A 302 -16.83 -5.41 0.44
C VAL A 302 -17.25 -3.96 0.50
N GLU A 303 -16.75 -3.26 1.50
CA GLU A 303 -16.97 -1.85 1.75
C GLU A 303 -15.63 -1.15 1.84
N LEU A 304 -15.36 -0.24 0.90
CA LEU A 304 -14.18 0.60 0.88
C LEU A 304 -14.63 2.04 1.11
N GLY A 305 -14.26 2.63 2.25
CA GLY A 305 -14.78 3.92 2.67
C GLY A 305 -16.32 3.88 2.78
N ASN A 306 -16.99 4.72 1.99
CA ASN A 306 -18.46 4.77 1.92
C ASN A 306 -19.02 4.08 0.66
N SER A 307 -18.21 3.25 -0.02
CA SER A 307 -18.57 2.59 -1.27
C SER A 307 -18.64 1.07 -1.09
N ARG A 308 -19.73 0.47 -1.54
CA ARG A 308 -19.96 -0.98 -1.46
C ARG A 308 -19.79 -1.62 -2.83
N PHE A 309 -19.05 -2.73 -2.87
CA PHE A 309 -18.75 -3.50 -4.08
C PHE A 309 -19.17 -4.95 -3.92
N SER A 310 -19.62 -5.55 -5.02
CA SER A 310 -19.93 -6.98 -5.14
C SER A 310 -18.83 -7.63 -5.97
N LEU A 311 -18.00 -8.45 -5.35
CA LEU A 311 -16.81 -9.01 -5.96
C LEU A 311 -16.92 -10.53 -6.15
N PRO A 312 -16.39 -11.10 -7.25
CA PRO A 312 -16.15 -12.53 -7.31
C PRO A 312 -15.09 -12.93 -6.27
N SER A 313 -15.10 -14.20 -5.83
CA SER A 313 -14.17 -14.69 -4.79
C SER A 313 -12.70 -14.45 -5.15
N GLU A 314 -12.35 -14.62 -6.43
CA GLU A 314 -10.98 -14.40 -6.92
C GLU A 314 -10.52 -12.94 -6.77
N ALA A 315 -11.43 -11.97 -6.93
CA ALA A 315 -11.12 -10.56 -6.74
C ALA A 315 -10.99 -10.18 -5.26
N LEU A 316 -11.78 -10.82 -4.38
CA LEU A 316 -11.61 -10.66 -2.92
C LEU A 316 -10.25 -11.20 -2.47
N GLU A 317 -9.85 -12.38 -2.95
CA GLU A 317 -8.53 -12.96 -2.63
C GLU A 317 -7.38 -12.04 -3.06
N GLU A 318 -7.45 -11.43 -4.23
CA GLU A 318 -6.45 -10.46 -4.68
C GLU A 318 -6.43 -9.18 -3.84
N LEU A 319 -7.61 -8.68 -3.43
CA LEU A 319 -7.72 -7.52 -2.56
C LEU A 319 -7.05 -7.78 -1.21
N ILE A 320 -7.29 -8.97 -0.63
CA ILE A 320 -6.66 -9.41 0.63
C ILE A 320 -5.15 -9.50 0.49
N ARG A 321 -4.65 -10.16 -0.57
CA ARG A 321 -3.19 -10.27 -0.81
C ARG A 321 -2.55 -8.90 -0.97
N ALA A 322 -3.22 -7.97 -1.66
CA ALA A 322 -2.73 -6.60 -1.80
C ALA A 322 -2.75 -5.83 -0.47
N ALA A 323 -3.77 -6.05 0.37
CA ALA A 323 -3.85 -5.47 1.71
C ALA A 323 -2.73 -5.98 2.62
N ASP A 324 -2.45 -7.28 2.61
CA ASP A 324 -1.41 -7.90 3.44
C ASP A 324 -0.01 -7.44 3.01
N GLU A 325 0.25 -7.38 1.70
CA GLU A 325 1.50 -6.83 1.14
C GLU A 325 1.69 -5.34 1.47
N LEU A 326 0.60 -4.55 1.44
CA LEU A 326 0.66 -3.14 1.80
C LEU A 326 0.84 -2.93 3.31
N SER A 327 0.28 -3.80 4.13
CA SER A 327 0.31 -3.71 5.60
C SER A 327 1.73 -3.66 6.14
N GLU A 328 2.60 -4.57 5.69
CA GLU A 328 4.00 -4.62 6.12
C GLU A 328 4.71 -3.27 5.88
N GLN A 329 4.52 -2.70 4.68
CA GLN A 329 5.17 -1.46 4.28
C GLN A 329 4.61 -0.23 5.00
N TYR A 330 3.30 -0.22 5.23
CA TYR A 330 2.62 0.87 5.91
C TYR A 330 2.99 0.90 7.40
N ILE A 331 2.99 -0.25 8.07
CA ILE A 331 3.44 -0.39 9.47
C ILE A 331 4.91 0.00 9.62
N ALA A 332 5.77 -0.41 8.70
CA ALA A 332 7.18 0.01 8.68
C ALA A 332 7.34 1.53 8.48
N ALA A 333 6.43 2.18 7.73
CA ALA A 333 6.43 3.63 7.56
C ALA A 333 6.02 4.36 8.84
N LEU A 334 5.02 3.84 9.59
CA LEU A 334 4.64 4.39 10.90
C LEU A 334 5.80 4.34 11.90
N HIS A 335 6.47 3.20 12.02
CA HIS A 335 7.67 3.06 12.87
C HIS A 335 8.77 4.05 12.45
N ARG A 336 8.98 4.24 11.14
CA ARG A 336 9.97 5.20 10.64
C ARG A 336 9.58 6.63 11.00
N GLN A 337 8.30 6.99 10.90
CA GLN A 337 7.83 8.32 11.30
C GLN A 337 8.04 8.55 12.80
N GLU A 338 7.69 7.59 13.66
CA GLU A 338 7.95 7.67 15.10
C GLU A 338 9.45 7.86 15.35
N SER A 339 10.31 7.07 14.71
CA SER A 339 11.75 7.16 14.89
C SER A 339 12.39 8.43 14.34
N ASP A 340 11.90 8.93 13.20
CA ASP A 340 12.35 10.20 12.62
C ASP A 340 12.07 11.37 13.58
N TRP A 341 10.97 11.31 14.34
CA TRP A 341 10.56 12.32 15.31
C TRP A 341 11.02 12.05 16.75
N GLN A 342 11.59 10.88 17.04
CA GLN A 342 11.77 10.34 18.40
C GLN A 342 10.45 10.42 19.21
N ALA A 343 9.38 10.01 18.56
CA ALA A 343 8.00 10.03 19.04
C ALA A 343 7.48 8.61 19.32
N GLU A 344 8.38 7.65 19.53
CA GLU A 344 8.02 6.28 19.88
C GLU A 344 7.10 6.28 21.10
N ASN A 345 6.02 5.50 21.00
CA ASN A 345 5.02 5.29 22.05
C ASN A 345 4.14 6.51 22.39
N PHE A 346 4.37 7.68 21.79
CA PHE A 346 3.51 8.85 22.01
C PHE A 346 2.28 8.85 21.07
N PRO A 347 1.08 9.21 21.55
CA PRO A 347 -0.10 9.27 20.71
C PRO A 347 -0.08 10.47 19.74
N PHE A 348 -0.64 10.27 18.55
CA PHE A 348 -0.75 11.29 17.51
C PHE A 348 -2.20 11.82 17.49
N VAL A 349 -2.35 13.13 17.25
CA VAL A 349 -3.66 13.78 17.18
C VAL A 349 -3.78 14.63 15.92
N SER A 350 -5.00 14.74 15.38
CA SER A 350 -5.35 15.70 14.34
C SER A 350 -5.79 17.03 14.98
N TRP A 351 -4.85 17.94 15.19
CA TRP A 351 -5.10 19.25 15.76
C TRP A 351 -4.31 20.33 15.00
N LEU A 352 -4.99 21.06 14.11
CA LEU A 352 -4.38 22.01 13.17
C LEU A 352 -3.23 21.37 12.35
N GLY A 353 -3.43 20.11 11.96
CA GLY A 353 -2.42 19.22 11.38
C GLY A 353 -2.06 18.08 12.34
N THR A 354 -1.11 17.23 11.95
CA THR A 354 -0.63 16.15 12.81
C THR A 354 0.21 16.72 13.95
N ARG A 355 -0.11 16.34 15.18
CA ARG A 355 0.65 16.66 16.39
C ARG A 355 0.93 15.39 17.19
N VAL A 356 1.92 15.46 18.07
CA VAL A 356 2.25 14.39 19.02
C VAL A 356 1.92 14.86 20.43
N VAL A 357 1.20 14.07 21.21
CA VAL A 357 0.89 14.41 22.61
C VAL A 357 2.05 13.99 23.49
N LEU A 358 2.64 14.95 24.21
CA LEU A 358 3.74 14.70 25.15
C LEU A 358 3.23 14.16 26.50
N CYS A 359 2.20 14.78 27.05
CA CYS A 359 1.61 14.44 28.34
C CYS A 359 0.27 15.17 28.53
N LYS A 360 -0.46 14.86 29.60
CA LYS A 360 -1.56 15.71 30.09
C LYS A 360 -1.13 16.50 31.32
N LEU A 361 -1.67 17.70 31.46
CA LEU A 361 -1.50 18.56 32.62
C LEU A 361 -2.88 19.04 33.09
N ASP A 362 -3.01 19.31 34.38
CA ASP A 362 -4.08 20.19 34.85
C ASP A 362 -4.01 21.57 34.16
N SER A 363 -5.17 22.10 33.79
CA SER A 363 -5.32 23.40 33.12
C SER A 363 -4.69 24.54 33.91
N TRP A 364 -4.76 24.48 35.24
CA TRP A 364 -4.18 25.48 36.13
C TRP A 364 -2.64 25.38 36.20
N VAL A 365 -2.08 24.16 36.11
CA VAL A 365 -0.64 23.89 36.00
C VAL A 365 -0.13 24.46 34.68
N TRP A 366 -0.79 24.13 33.56
CA TRP A 366 -0.44 24.68 32.25
C TRP A 366 -0.48 26.22 32.24
N SER A 367 -1.53 26.80 32.82
CA SER A 367 -1.66 28.25 32.95
C SER A 367 -0.53 28.88 33.77
N ALA A 368 -0.06 28.21 34.84
CA ALA A 368 1.09 28.66 35.62
C ALA A 368 2.38 28.60 34.81
N THR A 369 2.57 27.53 34.03
CA THR A 369 3.72 27.36 33.13
C THR A 369 3.77 28.44 32.04
N LEU A 370 2.62 28.79 31.43
CA LEU A 370 2.56 29.89 30.47
C LEU A 370 2.91 31.26 31.10
N ARG A 371 2.44 31.52 32.33
CA ARG A 371 2.81 32.75 33.06
C ARG A 371 4.29 32.80 33.37
N PHE A 372 4.89 31.67 33.73
CA PHE A 372 6.34 31.56 33.92
C PHE A 372 7.08 31.88 32.62
N ALA A 373 6.68 31.30 31.50
CA ALA A 373 7.30 31.54 30.20
C ALA A 373 7.20 33.01 29.76
N ASN A 374 6.01 33.63 29.87
CA ASN A 374 5.83 35.04 29.50
C ASN A 374 6.61 36.01 30.40
N ALA A 375 6.79 35.67 31.68
CA ALA A 375 7.65 36.44 32.58
C ALA A 375 9.14 36.35 32.23
N HIS A 376 9.52 35.32 31.46
CA HIS A 376 10.87 35.12 30.96
C HIS A 376 10.92 35.22 29.41
N ASP A 377 10.23 36.23 28.85
CA ASP A 377 10.40 36.57 27.43
C ASP A 377 11.87 36.97 27.17
N VAL A 378 12.47 36.45 26.09
CA VAL A 378 13.85 36.69 25.66
C VAL A 378 14.21 38.18 25.55
N ARG A 379 13.22 39.06 25.33
CA ARG A 379 13.39 40.51 25.23
C ARG A 379 13.44 41.21 26.60
N ASN A 380 13.00 40.52 27.66
CA ASN A 380 12.79 41.12 28.98
C ASN A 380 13.89 40.79 30.01
N GLY A 381 14.92 40.02 29.63
CA GLY A 381 16.03 39.73 30.53
C GLY A 381 17.06 38.76 29.95
N SER A 382 18.00 38.34 30.79
CA SER A 382 19.17 37.55 30.38
C SER A 382 19.45 36.35 31.28
N SER A 383 18.49 35.95 32.13
CA SER A 383 18.64 34.72 32.91
C SER A 383 18.59 33.48 31.98
N PRO A 384 19.05 32.30 32.43
CA PRO A 384 18.97 31.07 31.63
C PRO A 384 17.55 30.72 31.14
N TRP A 385 16.52 31.25 31.79
CA TRP A 385 15.11 31.03 31.43
C TRP A 385 14.54 32.08 30.48
N HIS A 386 15.24 33.19 30.21
CA HIS A 386 14.82 34.20 29.23
C HIS A 386 15.04 33.70 27.81
N ILE A 387 14.33 32.63 27.47
CA ILE A 387 14.42 31.89 26.22
C ILE A 387 13.06 31.83 25.51
N PHE A 388 12.01 32.45 26.03
CA PHE A 388 10.67 32.36 25.43
C PHE A 388 10.35 33.56 24.54
N HIS A 389 9.61 33.35 23.46
CA HIS A 389 8.81 34.42 22.89
C HIS A 389 7.44 34.43 23.57
N GLU A 390 6.99 35.62 24.01
CA GLU A 390 5.67 35.80 24.61
C GLU A 390 4.56 35.29 23.69
N ALA A 391 3.73 34.42 24.24
CA ALA A 391 2.54 33.88 23.60
C ALA A 391 1.49 33.50 24.66
N HIS A 392 0.22 33.70 24.33
CA HIS A 392 -0.86 33.52 25.28
C HIS A 392 -1.29 32.06 25.47
N ASN A 393 -1.04 31.21 24.47
CA ASN A 393 -1.60 29.86 24.40
C ASN A 393 -0.60 28.75 24.02
N ARG A 394 0.69 29.06 23.97
CA ARG A 394 1.74 28.12 23.59
C ARG A 394 3.09 28.50 24.18
N LEU A 395 4.01 27.53 24.25
CA LEU A 395 5.40 27.77 24.56
C LEU A 395 6.22 27.86 23.28
N MET A 396 7.07 28.88 23.20
CA MET A 396 7.96 29.14 22.07
C MET A 396 9.40 29.36 22.55
N PRO A 397 10.09 28.32 23.06
CA PRO A 397 11.50 28.40 23.42
C PRO A 397 12.37 28.68 22.20
N CYS A 398 13.32 29.59 22.34
CA CYS A 398 14.22 30.07 21.31
C CYS A 398 15.65 30.29 21.87
N LYS A 399 16.64 30.15 20.99
CA LYS A 399 18.04 30.54 21.24
C LYS A 399 18.57 31.30 20.02
N ALA A 400 19.77 31.88 20.13
CA ALA A 400 20.45 32.54 19.01
C ALA A 400 20.57 31.56 17.83
N GLY A 401 19.68 31.71 16.84
CA GLY A 401 19.58 30.81 15.68
C GLY A 401 18.18 30.28 15.34
N GLY A 402 17.19 30.35 16.25
CA GLY A 402 15.82 29.92 15.95
C GLY A 402 15.03 29.39 17.13
N TYR A 403 13.82 28.88 16.84
CA TYR A 403 12.97 28.19 17.79
C TYR A 403 13.47 26.76 18.03
N ARG A 404 13.44 26.32 19.28
CA ARG A 404 13.73 24.93 19.67
C ARG A 404 12.53 24.01 19.43
N GLY A 405 11.31 24.52 19.62
CA GLY A 405 10.08 23.75 19.40
C GLY A 405 8.84 24.60 19.68
N PHE A 406 7.67 24.06 19.36
CA PHE A 406 6.39 24.68 19.67
C PHE A 406 5.55 23.69 20.47
N LEU A 407 5.11 24.11 21.65
CA LEU A 407 4.26 23.31 22.53
C LEU A 407 2.92 24.00 22.73
N TRP A 408 1.82 23.30 22.44
CA TRP A 408 0.47 23.81 22.57
C TRP A 408 -0.25 23.10 23.72
N GLY A 409 -1.16 23.81 24.39
CA GLY A 409 -2.13 23.17 25.28
C GLY A 409 -3.47 23.10 24.58
N ALA A 410 -4.05 21.91 24.46
CA ALA A 410 -5.34 21.70 23.83
C ALA A 410 -6.17 20.67 24.60
N GLU A 411 -7.49 20.85 24.58
CA GLU A 411 -8.43 19.83 25.03
C GLU A 411 -8.67 18.86 23.87
N ILE A 412 -8.37 17.58 24.09
CA ILE A 412 -8.52 16.52 23.10
C ILE A 412 -9.60 15.56 23.60
N GLU A 413 -10.64 15.37 22.79
CA GLU A 413 -11.75 14.46 23.05
C GLU A 413 -11.24 13.03 23.30
N ASP A 414 -11.86 12.32 24.25
CA ASP A 414 -11.51 10.97 24.70
C ASP A 414 -10.08 10.77 25.28
N LEU A 415 -9.29 11.85 25.40
CA LEU A 415 -7.97 11.85 26.02
C LEU A 415 -7.93 12.69 27.31
N CYS A 416 -8.51 13.88 27.27
CA CYS A 416 -8.57 14.82 28.39
C CYS A 416 -9.88 14.65 29.17
N TYR A 417 -9.79 14.59 30.50
CA TYR A 417 -10.93 14.63 31.40
C TYR A 417 -10.97 15.98 32.12
N GLU A 418 -12.07 16.25 32.84
CA GLU A 418 -12.36 17.53 33.51
C GLU A 418 -11.11 18.30 34.01
N ASN A 419 -10.93 19.51 33.48
CA ASN A 419 -9.82 20.42 33.78
C ASN A 419 -8.43 19.97 33.31
N GLU A 420 -8.28 18.92 32.51
CA GLU A 420 -7.00 18.55 31.88
C GLU A 420 -6.79 19.22 30.51
N VAL A 421 -5.53 19.41 30.14
CA VAL A 421 -5.09 19.79 28.79
C VAL A 421 -3.99 18.84 28.33
N ALA A 422 -4.06 18.41 27.08
CA ALA A 422 -2.99 17.70 26.40
C ALA A 422 -1.93 18.69 25.93
N ILE A 423 -0.66 18.37 26.19
CA ILE A 423 0.46 19.16 25.71
C ILE A 423 0.96 18.58 24.40
N LEU A 424 0.78 19.34 23.33
CA LEU A 424 1.04 18.91 21.96
C LEU A 424 2.38 19.47 21.46
N TRP A 425 3.24 18.58 20.98
CA TRP A 425 4.44 18.93 20.22
C TRP A 425 4.13 19.05 18.73
N ASP A 426 4.63 20.13 18.13
CA ASP A 426 4.42 20.43 16.71
C ASP A 426 5.60 19.94 15.85
N PRO A 427 5.41 18.87 15.07
CA PRO A 427 6.46 18.37 14.19
C PRO A 427 6.69 19.28 12.98
N SER A 428 5.79 20.21 12.62
CA SER A 428 5.84 20.95 11.34
C SER A 428 7.07 21.81 11.14
N PHE A 429 7.76 22.13 12.23
CA PHE A 429 9.01 22.88 12.15
C PHE A 429 10.24 21.98 12.26
N PHE A 430 10.09 20.71 12.64
CA PHE A 430 11.19 19.80 12.90
C PHE A 430 11.95 19.43 11.63
N ILE A 431 13.16 19.94 11.51
CA ILE A 431 14.15 19.56 10.51
C ILE A 431 15.35 19.03 11.28
N LYS A 432 15.64 17.73 11.13
CA LYS A 432 16.83 17.10 11.70
C LYS A 432 18.08 17.75 11.10
N ARG A 433 18.59 18.80 11.73
CA ARG A 433 19.82 19.50 11.36
C ARG A 433 20.95 19.06 12.27
N THR A 434 22.15 19.01 11.72
CA THR A 434 23.39 18.65 12.41
C THR A 434 24.08 19.85 13.07
N ASP A 435 23.46 21.04 13.08
CA ASP A 435 23.99 22.26 13.70
C ASP A 435 23.54 22.44 15.16
N GLU A 436 24.33 23.19 15.93
CA GLU A 436 24.16 23.38 17.40
C GLU A 436 22.81 24.01 17.83
N ILE A 437 22.06 24.55 16.87
CA ILE A 437 20.76 25.21 17.09
C ILE A 437 19.60 24.19 17.13
N GLY A 438 19.87 22.91 16.86
CA GLY A 438 18.94 21.77 16.81
C GLY A 438 17.58 21.98 17.50
N GLN A 439 16.53 21.88 16.69
CA GLN A 439 15.15 21.77 17.19
C GLN A 439 15.00 20.49 17.98
N TRP A 440 14.23 20.55 19.05
CA TRP A 440 13.97 19.39 19.89
C TRP A 440 13.16 18.36 19.13
N SER A 441 13.61 17.12 19.21
CA SER A 441 12.76 15.96 18.95
C SER A 441 11.59 15.91 19.93
N CYS A 442 10.63 15.02 19.68
CA CYS A 442 9.51 14.81 20.59
C CYS A 442 9.99 14.39 21.99
N GLU A 443 10.87 13.40 22.07
CA GLU A 443 11.46 12.94 23.34
C GLU A 443 12.27 14.03 24.06
N GLU A 444 13.07 14.82 23.35
CA GLU A 444 13.82 15.94 23.95
C GLU A 444 12.88 16.99 24.54
N ALA A 445 11.81 17.34 23.81
CA ALA A 445 10.80 18.30 24.27
C ALA A 445 10.04 17.78 25.50
N PHE A 446 9.67 16.51 25.52
CA PHE A 446 9.05 15.86 26.67
C PHE A 446 9.96 15.87 27.91
N ASN A 447 11.23 15.47 27.74
CA ASN A 447 12.20 15.44 28.82
C ASN A 447 12.46 16.84 29.39
N TRP A 448 12.64 17.84 28.53
CA TRP A 448 12.84 19.22 28.96
C TRP A 448 11.60 19.79 29.68
N LEU A 449 10.40 19.54 29.14
CA LEU A 449 9.15 19.96 29.75
C LEU A 449 9.00 19.40 31.17
N THR A 450 9.15 18.08 31.31
CA THR A 450 8.85 17.36 32.56
C THR A 450 9.95 17.48 33.61
N LYS A 451 11.22 17.45 33.22
CA LYS A 451 12.36 17.43 34.15
C LYS A 451 12.91 18.82 34.48
N GLU A 452 12.71 19.81 33.60
CA GLU A 452 13.27 21.15 33.79
C GLU A 452 12.19 22.22 33.92
N LEU A 453 11.28 22.35 32.94
CA LEU A 453 10.34 23.47 32.88
C LEU A 453 9.30 23.42 34.01
N LEU A 454 8.60 22.29 34.19
CA LEU A 454 7.56 22.19 35.20
C LEU A 454 8.10 22.43 36.63
N PRO A 455 9.24 21.84 37.05
CA PRO A 455 9.84 22.17 38.34
C PRO A 455 10.24 23.66 38.48
N ALA A 456 10.78 24.27 37.42
CA ALA A 456 11.16 25.68 37.44
C ALA A 456 9.93 26.61 37.54
N ALA A 457 8.86 26.30 36.82
CA ALA A 457 7.60 27.03 36.86
C ALA A 457 6.95 26.96 38.25
N LEU A 458 6.97 25.79 38.90
CA LEU A 458 6.51 25.63 40.28
C LEU A 458 7.34 26.50 41.24
N SER A 459 8.67 26.38 41.21
CA SER A 459 9.58 27.12 42.09
C SER A 459 9.42 28.64 41.93
N TRP A 460 9.30 29.12 40.69
CA TRP A 460 9.05 30.53 40.39
C TRP A 460 7.68 30.98 40.90
N THR A 461 6.63 30.18 40.69
CA THR A 461 5.27 30.51 41.15
C THR A 461 5.22 30.61 42.67
N LEU A 462 5.88 29.69 43.37
CA LEU A 462 6.01 29.72 44.83
C LEU A 462 6.75 30.97 45.30
N THR A 463 7.86 31.31 44.65
CA THR A 463 8.67 32.49 44.99
C THR A 463 7.91 33.79 44.71
N LYS A 464 7.16 33.88 43.60
CA LYS A 464 6.43 35.09 43.23
C LYS A 464 5.21 35.34 44.10
N ASN A 465 4.43 34.29 44.39
CA ASN A 465 3.17 34.43 45.13
C ASN A 465 3.37 34.41 46.64
N TYR A 466 4.43 33.74 47.13
CA TYR A 466 4.67 33.52 48.55
C TYR A 466 6.07 33.93 49.01
N GLY A 467 6.86 34.59 48.15
CA GLY A 467 8.16 35.19 48.47
C GLY A 467 8.10 36.70 48.29
N GLY A 468 8.17 37.46 49.39
CA GLY A 468 8.16 38.92 49.33
C GLY A 468 7.74 39.58 50.64
N LEU A 469 7.26 40.82 50.55
CA LEU A 469 6.85 41.60 51.73
C LEU A 469 5.72 40.92 52.51
N GLN A 470 4.76 40.30 51.82
CA GLN A 470 3.66 39.57 52.45
C GLN A 470 4.13 38.35 53.26
N SER A 471 5.13 37.60 52.77
CA SER A 471 5.70 36.48 53.53
C SER A 471 6.54 36.93 54.72
N TRP A 472 7.02 38.17 54.71
CA TRP A 472 7.66 38.78 55.88
C TRP A 472 6.63 39.21 56.93
N ILE A 473 5.46 39.72 56.50
CA ILE A 473 4.36 40.13 57.38
C ILE A 473 3.61 38.91 57.96
N HIS A 474 3.40 37.86 57.17
CA HIS A 474 2.66 36.64 57.56
C HIS A 474 3.42 35.35 57.25
N PRO A 475 4.56 35.09 57.92
CA PRO A 475 5.48 34.01 57.55
C PRO A 475 4.90 32.60 57.71
N ILE A 476 4.05 32.37 58.70
CA ILE A 476 3.44 31.06 58.94
C ILE A 476 2.37 30.77 57.88
N ALA A 477 1.46 31.71 57.65
CA ALA A 477 0.38 31.57 56.67
C ALA A 477 0.93 31.43 55.25
N SER A 478 1.91 32.26 54.85
CA SER A 478 2.54 32.15 53.52
C SER A 478 3.29 30.81 53.35
N ARG A 479 3.95 30.29 54.40
CA ARG A 479 4.58 28.96 54.35
C ARG A 479 3.56 27.83 54.25
N GLN A 480 2.42 27.94 54.94
CA GLN A 480 1.34 26.96 54.85
C GLN A 480 0.72 26.96 53.44
N SER A 481 0.35 28.12 52.91
CA SER A 481 -0.21 28.22 51.55
C SER A 481 0.79 27.79 50.46
N ALA A 482 2.08 28.09 50.62
CA ALA A 482 3.12 27.60 49.71
C ALA A 482 3.25 26.07 49.75
N ARG A 483 3.19 25.46 50.95
CA ARG A 483 3.19 24.00 51.11
C ARG A 483 1.94 23.37 50.55
N GLU A 484 0.77 23.95 50.78
CA GLU A 484 -0.49 23.47 50.21
C GLU A 484 -0.47 23.55 48.68
N TYR A 485 0.03 24.64 48.10
CA TYR A 485 0.17 24.78 46.64
C TYR A 485 1.14 23.75 46.04
N ALA A 486 2.32 23.58 46.65
CA ALA A 486 3.28 22.57 46.22
C ALA A 486 2.70 21.16 46.34
N ARG A 487 2.01 20.88 47.45
CA ARG A 487 1.32 19.62 47.68
C ARG A 487 0.23 19.39 46.63
N CYS A 488 -0.60 20.38 46.30
CA CYS A 488 -1.60 20.24 45.24
C CYS A 488 -0.95 19.99 43.87
N TRP A 489 0.19 20.63 43.57
CA TRP A 489 0.95 20.37 42.34
C TRP A 489 1.52 18.93 42.30
N GLU A 490 2.02 18.44 43.44
CA GLU A 490 2.57 17.08 43.56
C GLU A 490 1.46 16.01 43.59
N GLU A 491 0.36 16.24 44.32
CA GLU A 491 -0.83 15.37 44.42
C GLU A 491 -1.58 15.26 43.09
N ALA A 492 -1.63 16.33 42.30
CA ALA A 492 -2.15 16.27 40.94
C ALA A 492 -1.30 15.39 40.00
N GLY A 493 -0.07 15.05 40.41
CA GLY A 493 0.96 14.57 39.51
C GLY A 493 1.45 15.72 38.63
N PRO A 494 2.77 15.98 38.53
CA PRO A 494 3.26 17.10 37.72
C PRO A 494 2.82 16.99 36.26
N TYR A 495 2.51 15.77 35.80
CA TYR A 495 1.91 15.45 34.52
C TYR A 495 1.39 14.00 34.53
N THR A 496 0.46 13.70 33.63
CA THR A 496 0.04 12.32 33.33
C THR A 496 0.75 11.85 32.06
N ASP A 497 1.50 10.74 32.15
CA ASP A 497 2.12 10.09 31.00
C ASP A 497 1.04 9.43 30.13
N VAL A 498 1.12 9.65 28.81
CA VAL A 498 0.15 9.16 27.82
C VAL A 498 0.74 8.09 26.90
N ARG A 499 2.00 7.70 27.13
CA ARG A 499 2.69 6.77 26.23
C ARG A 499 2.16 5.34 26.38
N SER A 500 1.95 4.67 25.26
CA SER A 500 1.63 3.24 25.20
C SER A 500 2.90 2.43 24.90
N VAL A 501 3.52 1.90 25.95
CA VAL A 501 4.78 1.15 25.84
C VAL A 501 4.51 -0.31 25.42
N PRO A 502 5.04 -0.77 24.27
CA PRO A 502 4.95 -2.15 23.81
C PRO A 502 5.54 -3.15 24.81
N LEU A 503 5.09 -4.40 24.76
CA LEU A 503 5.55 -5.51 25.58
C LEU A 503 6.83 -6.15 25.04
N LEU A 504 6.97 -6.31 23.72
CA LEU A 504 8.11 -6.97 23.10
C LEU A 504 9.29 -6.03 22.88
N ASP A 505 9.03 -4.74 22.68
CA ASP A 505 10.10 -3.76 22.46
C ASP A 505 11.03 -3.68 23.69
N GLY A 506 12.35 -3.70 23.44
CA GLY A 506 13.37 -3.73 24.49
C GLY A 506 13.22 -4.83 25.54
N ASP A 507 12.51 -5.93 25.22
CA ASP A 507 12.12 -6.99 26.16
C ASP A 507 11.35 -6.47 27.40
N ASN A 508 10.51 -5.44 27.22
CA ASN A 508 9.77 -4.79 28.30
C ASN A 508 8.93 -5.77 29.14
N HIS A 509 8.32 -6.79 28.54
CA HIS A 509 7.60 -7.87 29.22
C HIS A 509 8.46 -8.60 30.28
N LEU A 510 9.78 -8.71 30.07
CA LEU A 510 10.70 -9.28 31.08
C LEU A 510 11.00 -8.29 32.20
N GLN A 511 11.01 -6.98 31.91
CA GLN A 511 11.29 -5.94 32.89
C GLN A 511 10.12 -5.73 33.85
N ILE A 512 8.89 -5.73 33.32
CA ILE A 512 7.65 -5.58 34.12
C ILE A 512 7.22 -6.89 34.79
N GLY A 513 7.74 -8.02 34.34
CA GLY A 513 7.46 -9.34 34.90
C GLY A 513 6.18 -9.99 34.36
N LEU A 514 5.99 -11.26 34.71
CA LEU A 514 4.92 -12.08 34.13
C LEU A 514 3.52 -11.62 34.57
N VAL A 515 3.37 -11.25 35.84
CA VAL A 515 2.09 -10.78 36.40
C VAL A 515 1.56 -9.58 35.62
N GLU A 516 2.34 -8.51 35.55
CA GLU A 516 1.97 -7.28 34.84
C GLU A 516 1.76 -7.54 33.34
N THR A 517 2.57 -8.40 32.72
CA THR A 517 2.40 -8.79 31.31
C THR A 517 1.03 -9.43 31.07
N VAL A 518 0.65 -10.43 31.90
CA VAL A 518 -0.66 -11.09 31.76
C VAL A 518 -1.80 -10.14 32.11
N GLN A 519 -1.64 -9.24 33.10
CA GLN A 519 -2.65 -8.24 33.45
C GLN A 519 -2.92 -7.31 32.27
N ARG A 520 -1.89 -6.81 31.57
CA ARG A 520 -2.05 -5.96 30.39
C ARG A 520 -2.75 -6.67 29.24
N LEU A 521 -2.33 -7.90 28.93
CA LEU A 521 -2.97 -8.69 27.88
C LEU A 521 -4.42 -9.00 28.23
N GLN A 522 -4.70 -9.45 29.45
CA GLN A 522 -6.05 -9.74 29.91
C GLN A 522 -6.93 -8.49 29.83
N ALA A 523 -6.46 -7.33 30.28
CA ALA A 523 -7.20 -6.07 30.19
C ALA A 523 -7.47 -5.64 28.74
N PHE A 524 -6.51 -5.85 27.83
CA PHE A 524 -6.65 -5.53 26.41
C PHE A 524 -7.70 -6.41 25.71
N TYR A 525 -7.68 -7.72 25.95
CA TYR A 525 -8.66 -8.64 25.36
C TYR A 525 -10.00 -8.64 26.11
N HIS A 526 -10.07 -8.02 27.29
CA HIS A 526 -11.31 -7.90 28.05
C HIS A 526 -12.23 -6.83 27.47
N GLY A 527 -13.50 -7.19 27.26
CA GLY A 527 -14.56 -6.21 26.97
C GLY A 527 -14.45 -5.51 25.62
N GLY A 528 -13.58 -5.97 24.72
CA GLY A 528 -13.40 -5.38 23.39
C GLY A 528 -12.53 -4.11 23.43
N GLY A 529 -11.32 -4.19 24.00
CA GLY A 529 -10.33 -3.13 23.85
C GLY A 529 -10.19 -2.70 22.38
N TYR A 530 -9.92 -1.42 22.13
CA TYR A 530 -10.01 -0.84 20.78
C TYR A 530 -9.17 -1.62 19.75
N GLY A 531 -9.85 -2.28 18.80
CA GLY A 531 -9.26 -3.08 17.73
C GLY A 531 -8.83 -4.50 18.14
N CYS A 532 -9.06 -4.94 19.39
CA CYS A 532 -8.76 -6.30 19.80
C CYS A 532 -9.70 -7.32 19.11
N GLU A 533 -10.89 -6.89 18.70
CA GLU A 533 -11.88 -7.73 18.03
C GLU A 533 -11.34 -8.30 16.71
N ARG A 534 -10.38 -7.63 16.07
CA ARG A 534 -9.77 -8.09 14.82
C ARG A 534 -8.70 -9.17 15.01
N ALA A 535 -8.35 -9.49 16.26
CA ALA A 535 -7.32 -10.46 16.56
C ALA A 535 -7.70 -11.86 16.06
N PHE A 536 -6.70 -12.54 15.50
CA PHE A 536 -6.80 -13.91 15.07
C PHE A 536 -5.57 -14.66 15.57
N PHE A 537 -5.81 -15.78 16.24
CA PHE A 537 -4.77 -16.69 16.71
C PHE A 537 -5.04 -18.07 16.13
N ASP A 538 -3.99 -18.73 15.68
CA ASP A 538 -4.13 -20.07 15.14
C ASP A 538 -4.36 -21.11 16.25
N MET A 539 -4.71 -22.32 15.82
CA MET A 539 -4.99 -23.43 16.73
C MET A 539 -3.79 -23.83 17.59
N ALA A 540 -2.56 -23.70 17.08
CA ALA A 540 -1.36 -24.03 17.82
C ALA A 540 -1.08 -22.99 18.90
N GLU A 541 -1.22 -21.71 18.58
CA GLU A 541 -1.07 -20.60 19.54
C GLU A 541 -2.08 -20.69 20.68
N CYS A 542 -3.35 -20.97 20.36
CA CYS A 542 -4.39 -21.17 21.37
C CYS A 542 -4.08 -22.36 22.29
N LYS A 543 -3.58 -23.47 21.72
CA LYS A 543 -3.17 -24.65 22.50
C LYS A 543 -1.99 -24.35 23.42
N GLU A 544 -0.98 -23.63 22.94
CA GLU A 544 0.17 -23.25 23.75
C GLU A 544 -0.22 -22.34 24.93
N LEU A 545 -1.19 -21.43 24.76
CA LEU A 545 -1.71 -20.63 25.87
C LEU A 545 -2.35 -21.51 26.97
N HIS A 546 -3.14 -22.50 26.59
CA HIS A 546 -3.73 -23.45 27.54
C HIS A 546 -2.65 -24.30 28.24
N LEU A 547 -1.63 -24.75 27.50
CA LEU A 547 -0.51 -25.49 28.09
C LEU A 547 0.33 -24.62 29.04
N ALA A 548 0.47 -23.32 28.76
CA ALA A 548 1.08 -22.37 29.67
C ALA A 548 0.27 -22.23 30.97
N MET A 549 -1.06 -22.15 30.88
CA MET A 549 -1.92 -22.21 32.07
C MET A 549 -1.70 -23.51 32.87
N ALA A 550 -1.64 -24.66 32.20
CA ALA A 550 -1.34 -25.93 32.86
C ALA A 550 0.05 -25.98 33.51
N ALA A 551 1.03 -25.23 33.00
CA ALA A 551 2.34 -25.09 33.63
C ALA A 551 2.27 -24.26 34.92
N LEU A 552 1.45 -23.20 34.95
CA LEU A 552 1.24 -22.38 36.15
C LEU A 552 0.58 -23.16 37.30
N LEU A 553 -0.29 -24.12 36.99
CA LEU A 553 -0.96 -24.94 38.00
C LEU A 553 -0.02 -25.78 38.88
N LYS A 554 1.22 -26.04 38.42
CA LYS A 554 2.26 -26.71 39.23
C LYS A 554 2.57 -25.96 40.53
N GLY A 555 2.31 -24.66 40.58
CA GLY A 555 2.51 -23.85 41.79
C GLY A 555 1.51 -24.16 42.91
N GLY A 556 0.38 -24.83 42.63
CA GLY A 556 -0.64 -25.15 43.63
C GLY A 556 -1.30 -23.92 44.27
N ARG A 557 -1.38 -22.81 43.52
CA ARG A 557 -1.83 -21.49 43.98
C ARG A 557 -3.15 -21.07 43.34
N GLY A 558 -3.86 -20.13 43.98
CA GLY A 558 -5.15 -19.62 43.49
C GLY A 558 -6.33 -20.51 43.82
N TYR A 559 -7.54 -19.95 43.73
CA TYR A 559 -8.78 -20.64 44.03
C TYR A 559 -9.23 -21.53 42.84
N LEU A 560 -9.16 -22.85 43.05
CA LEU A 560 -9.45 -23.87 42.03
C LEU A 560 -10.82 -23.70 41.37
N GLY A 561 -11.86 -23.41 42.17
CA GLY A 561 -13.24 -23.26 41.66
C GLY A 561 -13.39 -22.09 40.68
N TYR A 562 -12.68 -20.98 40.93
CA TYR A 562 -12.69 -19.83 40.01
C TYR A 562 -11.95 -20.15 38.72
N MET A 563 -10.77 -20.78 38.81
CA MET A 563 -10.03 -21.21 37.60
C MET A 563 -10.84 -22.19 36.76
N MET A 564 -11.46 -23.21 37.36
CA MET A 564 -12.32 -24.16 36.64
C MET A 564 -13.47 -23.46 35.93
N SER A 565 -14.16 -22.53 36.62
CA SER A 565 -15.25 -21.75 36.05
C SER A 565 -14.79 -20.91 34.86
N LYS A 566 -13.59 -20.32 34.93
CA LYS A 566 -13.04 -19.50 33.83
C LYS A 566 -12.61 -20.34 32.64
N LEU A 567 -12.04 -21.51 32.88
CA LEU A 567 -11.62 -22.42 31.83
C LEU A 567 -12.78 -23.23 31.22
N GLY A 568 -14.01 -23.10 31.75
CA GLY A 568 -15.18 -23.85 31.27
C GLY A 568 -15.06 -25.36 31.54
N ILE A 569 -14.35 -25.75 32.60
CA ILE A 569 -14.14 -27.15 32.98
C ILE A 569 -15.19 -27.53 34.02
N ASP A 570 -16.14 -28.36 33.60
CA ASP A 570 -17.23 -28.86 34.45
C ASP A 570 -16.82 -30.12 35.24
N GLU A 571 -15.75 -30.81 34.82
CA GLU A 571 -15.24 -31.98 35.54
C GLU A 571 -14.75 -31.59 36.94
N PRO A 572 -15.24 -32.25 38.01
CA PRO A 572 -14.87 -31.90 39.38
C PRO A 572 -13.40 -32.22 39.63
N CYS A 573 -12.54 -31.20 39.59
CA CYS A 573 -11.14 -31.29 39.97
C CYS A 573 -10.99 -31.03 41.48
N SER A 574 -10.19 -31.85 42.15
CA SER A 574 -9.88 -31.73 43.59
C SER A 574 -8.48 -31.17 43.87
N SER A 575 -7.65 -31.01 42.83
CA SER A 575 -6.31 -30.44 42.93
C SER A 575 -5.93 -29.71 41.64
N HIS A 576 -4.95 -28.80 41.74
CA HIS A 576 -4.36 -28.12 40.59
C HIS A 576 -3.70 -29.10 39.61
N GLU A 577 -3.13 -30.20 40.11
CA GLU A 577 -2.56 -31.27 39.28
C GLU A 577 -3.63 -31.93 38.39
N GLN A 578 -4.81 -32.23 38.96
CA GLN A 578 -5.94 -32.78 38.21
C GLN A 578 -6.46 -31.79 37.17
N LEU A 579 -6.58 -30.51 37.54
CA LEU A 579 -6.98 -29.46 36.61
C LEU A 579 -5.98 -29.32 35.45
N ALA A 580 -4.67 -29.41 35.72
CA ALA A 580 -3.64 -29.36 34.69
C ALA A 580 -3.74 -30.54 33.70
N GLU A 581 -4.13 -31.72 34.19
CA GLU A 581 -4.36 -32.89 33.34
C GLU A 581 -5.65 -32.79 32.50
N CYS A 582 -6.71 -32.21 33.06
CA CYS A 582 -7.92 -31.87 32.31
C CYS A 582 -7.60 -30.91 31.15
N ILE A 583 -6.81 -29.85 31.41
CA ILE A 583 -6.38 -28.92 30.37
C ILE A 583 -5.55 -29.64 29.29
N ARG A 584 -4.60 -30.50 29.68
CA ARG A 584 -3.80 -31.28 28.73
C ARG A 584 -4.66 -32.20 27.86
N SER A 585 -5.65 -32.86 28.46
CA SER A 585 -6.62 -33.70 27.75
C SER A 585 -7.48 -32.89 26.78
N TYR A 586 -7.94 -31.71 27.19
CA TYR A 586 -8.68 -30.78 26.34
C TYR A 586 -7.85 -30.34 25.12
N VAL A 587 -6.59 -29.96 25.32
CA VAL A 587 -5.66 -29.56 24.25
C VAL A 587 -5.33 -30.70 23.28
N ALA A 588 -5.29 -31.95 23.78
CA ALA A 588 -5.11 -33.13 22.95
C ALA A 588 -6.32 -33.40 22.03
N GLY A 589 -7.52 -32.94 22.42
CA GLY A 589 -8.67 -32.84 21.52
C GLY A 589 -8.44 -31.77 20.44
N SER A 590 -8.97 -31.97 19.23
CA SER A 590 -8.81 -31.01 18.13
C SER A 590 -9.74 -29.78 18.22
N GLU A 591 -10.33 -29.50 19.38
CA GLU A 591 -11.47 -28.57 19.56
C GLU A 591 -11.15 -27.34 20.43
N VAL A 592 -9.89 -26.93 20.54
CA VAL A 592 -9.56 -25.71 21.30
C VAL A 592 -10.21 -24.50 20.63
N SER A 593 -10.94 -23.68 21.41
CA SER A 593 -11.58 -22.48 20.87
C SER A 593 -10.55 -21.38 20.60
N ASN A 594 -10.73 -20.65 19.50
CA ASN A 594 -10.00 -19.42 19.17
C ASN A 594 -10.82 -18.15 19.48
N ASP A 595 -11.95 -18.29 20.18
CA ASP A 595 -12.78 -17.17 20.62
C ASP A 595 -12.01 -16.32 21.66
N LEU A 596 -11.91 -15.01 21.41
CA LEU A 596 -11.22 -14.06 22.28
C LEU A 596 -11.77 -14.05 23.71
N TYR A 597 -13.07 -14.29 23.89
CA TYR A 597 -13.66 -14.42 25.22
C TYR A 597 -13.11 -15.64 25.97
N VAL A 598 -12.86 -16.75 25.27
CA VAL A 598 -12.25 -17.94 25.89
C VAL A 598 -10.79 -17.65 26.24
N LEU A 599 -10.03 -17.06 25.32
CA LEU A 599 -8.61 -16.75 25.53
C LEU A 599 -8.40 -15.75 26.67
N GLU A 600 -9.25 -14.73 26.77
CA GLU A 600 -9.24 -13.78 27.90
C GLU A 600 -9.54 -14.48 29.24
N ASN A 601 -10.47 -15.43 29.27
CA ASN A 601 -10.73 -16.20 30.49
C ASN A 601 -9.57 -17.12 30.87
N VAL A 602 -8.80 -17.65 29.91
CA VAL A 602 -7.54 -18.35 30.21
C VAL A 602 -6.58 -17.40 30.92
N MET A 603 -6.41 -16.16 30.43
CA MET A 603 -5.55 -15.18 31.09
C MET A 603 -6.05 -14.80 32.49
N ARG A 604 -7.37 -14.72 32.73
CA ARG A 604 -7.92 -14.56 34.09
C ARG A 604 -7.54 -15.72 35.01
N ALA A 605 -7.60 -16.95 34.50
CA ALA A 605 -7.17 -18.13 35.27
C ALA A 605 -5.66 -18.10 35.53
N MET A 606 -4.85 -17.62 34.58
CA MET A 606 -3.40 -17.43 34.77
C MET A 606 -3.12 -16.42 35.90
N LEU A 607 -3.83 -15.29 35.94
CA LEU A 607 -3.71 -14.30 37.02
C LEU A 607 -4.08 -14.89 38.38
N GLU A 608 -5.16 -15.66 38.43
CA GLU A 608 -5.56 -16.37 39.66
C GLU A 608 -4.48 -17.36 40.12
N ALA A 609 -3.82 -18.07 39.20
CA ALA A 609 -2.73 -18.99 39.55
C ALA A 609 -1.46 -18.25 40.01
N LEU A 610 -1.21 -17.03 39.52
CA LEU A 610 -0.06 -16.22 39.90
C LEU A 610 -0.25 -15.56 41.28
N VAL A 611 -1.46 -15.10 41.62
CA VAL A 611 -1.74 -14.41 42.91
C VAL A 611 -0.79 -13.23 43.13
N ASP A 612 -0.62 -12.39 42.11
CA ASP A 612 0.28 -11.23 42.09
C ASP A 612 1.78 -11.52 42.36
N ASP A 613 2.21 -12.79 42.28
CA ASP A 613 3.60 -13.19 42.52
C ASP A 613 4.02 -14.34 41.58
N ASP A 614 5.04 -14.11 40.75
CA ASP A 614 5.61 -15.10 39.84
C ASP A 614 7.00 -15.60 40.28
N SER A 615 7.47 -15.24 41.49
CA SER A 615 8.83 -15.57 41.96
C SER A 615 9.06 -17.06 42.20
N TRP A 616 7.98 -17.83 42.39
CA TRP A 616 8.01 -19.29 42.60
C TRP A 616 8.21 -20.10 41.31
N LEU A 617 8.03 -19.48 40.14
CA LEU A 617 8.21 -20.15 38.85
C LEU A 617 9.68 -20.39 38.56
N ASP A 618 10.02 -21.63 38.21
CA ASP A 618 11.34 -21.94 37.69
C ASP A 618 11.56 -21.30 36.31
N SER A 619 12.84 -21.13 35.95
CA SER A 619 13.22 -20.46 34.71
C SER A 619 12.69 -21.12 33.43
N ALA A 620 12.50 -22.45 33.43
CA ALA A 620 12.02 -23.17 32.26
C ALA A 620 10.52 -22.96 32.09
N SER A 621 9.73 -23.07 33.16
CA SER A 621 8.30 -22.77 33.12
C SER A 621 8.02 -21.30 32.83
N ARG A 622 8.79 -20.35 33.41
CA ARG A 622 8.65 -18.93 33.06
C ARG A 622 8.90 -18.68 31.57
N LYS A 623 9.96 -19.27 31.01
CA LYS A 623 10.27 -19.16 29.57
C LYS A 623 9.17 -19.78 28.70
N GLN A 624 8.62 -20.92 29.11
CA GLN A 624 7.50 -21.55 28.41
C GLN A 624 6.28 -20.62 28.37
N VAL A 625 5.90 -20.02 29.50
CA VAL A 625 4.74 -19.13 29.58
C VAL A 625 4.95 -17.88 28.71
N PHE A 626 6.11 -17.22 28.78
CA PHE A 626 6.39 -16.08 27.91
C PHE A 626 6.41 -16.45 26.43
N SER A 627 6.91 -17.64 26.09
CA SER A 627 6.88 -18.14 24.71
C SER A 627 5.45 -18.31 24.19
N ALA A 628 4.54 -18.82 25.03
CA ALA A 628 3.13 -18.98 24.68
C ALA A 628 2.38 -17.64 24.59
N LEU A 629 2.77 -16.64 25.39
CA LEU A 629 2.18 -15.30 25.34
C LEU A 629 2.68 -14.45 24.16
N LYS A 630 3.78 -14.84 23.50
CA LYS A 630 4.43 -14.02 22.47
C LYS A 630 3.52 -13.62 21.30
N PRO A 631 2.68 -14.50 20.71
CA PRO A 631 1.74 -14.09 19.67
C PRO A 631 0.75 -13.02 20.12
N PHE A 632 0.24 -13.15 21.35
CA PHE A 632 -0.68 -12.19 21.97
C PHE A 632 -0.01 -10.84 22.22
N MET A 633 1.25 -10.87 22.71
CA MET A 633 2.06 -9.65 22.87
C MET A 633 2.35 -8.97 21.52
N ALA A 634 2.63 -9.74 20.46
CA ALA A 634 2.89 -9.19 19.14
C ALA A 634 1.65 -8.49 18.57
N TYR A 635 0.47 -9.10 18.70
CA TYR A 635 -0.77 -8.45 18.29
C TYR A 635 -1.06 -7.19 19.13
N TYR A 636 -0.90 -7.27 20.45
CA TYR A 636 -1.05 -6.13 21.35
C TYR A 636 -0.16 -4.96 20.94
N ASP A 637 1.13 -5.21 20.71
CA ASP A 637 2.11 -4.19 20.32
C ASP A 637 1.77 -3.52 18.99
N GLN A 638 1.36 -4.32 18.00
CA GLN A 638 0.91 -3.81 16.72
C GLN A 638 -0.35 -2.95 16.87
N GLN A 639 -1.30 -3.38 17.71
CA GLN A 639 -2.51 -2.61 17.95
C GLN A 639 -2.24 -1.33 18.73
N CYS A 640 -1.29 -1.32 19.67
CA CYS A 640 -0.82 -0.09 20.30
C CYS A 640 -0.25 0.89 19.28
N LEU A 641 0.53 0.43 18.30
CA LEU A 641 1.00 1.29 17.20
C LEU A 641 -0.18 1.84 16.38
N ILE A 642 -1.12 0.98 15.98
CA ILE A 642 -2.29 1.42 15.21
C ILE A 642 -3.09 2.47 15.99
N GLU A 643 -3.38 2.22 17.26
CA GLU A 643 -4.17 3.11 18.12
C GLU A 643 -3.52 4.49 18.26
N ARG A 644 -2.19 4.56 18.42
CA ARG A 644 -1.46 5.84 18.45
C ARG A 644 -1.69 6.68 17.19
N HIS A 645 -1.95 6.04 16.06
CA HIS A 645 -2.11 6.65 14.74
C HIS A 645 -3.56 6.74 14.23
N THR A 646 -4.55 6.31 15.03
CA THR A 646 -5.96 6.33 14.64
C THR A 646 -6.90 6.94 15.68
N ARG A 647 -6.65 6.72 16.97
CA ARG A 647 -7.63 7.02 18.02
C ARG A 647 -8.02 8.49 18.07
N TYR A 648 -7.04 9.38 17.91
CA TYR A 648 -7.23 10.83 18.01
C TYR A 648 -6.90 11.59 16.71
N ILE A 649 -6.75 10.88 15.60
CA ILE A 649 -6.64 11.43 14.25
C ILE A 649 -8.03 11.46 13.61
#